data_AF-A0A0D2Y4D5-F1
#
_entry.id   AF-A0A0D2Y4D5-F1
#
_cell.length_a   1.000
_cell.length_b   1.000
_cell.length_c   1.000
_cell.angle_alpha   90.00
_cell.angle_beta   90.00
_cell.angle_gamma   90.00
#
_symmetry.space_group_name_H-M   'P 1'
#
loop_
_entity.id
_entity.type
_entity.pdbx_description
1 polymer ?
#
loop_
_entity_poly.entity_id
_entity_poly.type
_entity_poly.pdbx_seq_one_letter_code
_entity_poly.pdbx_strand_id
1 'polypeptide(L)'
;MKPTPPTPGQQPTPAKPKRKPLNPQALVSKFWSKYHSKAPGKVTSIFPQSLYESLLTDADSSYPKSRNAAQNYEDAAKECRARVRAIVRECERTNAKFSDPDFDIETDFSSYQDNCLNGLMGRRFEEDSSDDEPASSERGPNIQRMKKYRNTRKKDDELEDAKPDINKNNLQRRMFNGRDYGSRYSRPGSVHRIPWIFENPQFTVGGFSSTDIKQGAGGDCWWLAALATIAHRKDLMKKICVAKDEECGVYGFVFNRDGEWISTVVDDNLYLKHKDFGEDTEVYDATGKKARLYKTQKQTGSESLYFAKCEDPNETWLPLLEKAFAKVHGDYHALDGGWSGTAVEDLTGGVNTVVAGNRVLRKERLWREMLGSDGEDGEFVFGLSAGGPGEDHNNGIVLRHAYSILKVAEVEDEDGNKVRLVKIRNPWGQKSEDGHGEWHGPWSDGSKQWTPHMIRKLQHQFGDDGIFWMSFSDMLDNFKWMYRTRLFDERWTVAQQWTSVSISWLTGYLKKKFIIEVKEEGMVVIVLSQLDERYFKDLKGQYEFVLHFLLKTADDKTPICSVRPAHKWDRRSINCEVELEPGTYEVIPKITAERYYWLPTVQKMVKMGADSNPQKLRQIGLQYDLAHAKGGIVDEDEALRKKKELESICSLRGIENSIVQ
;
A
#
# COMPACT_ATOMS: atom_id res chain seq x y z
N MET A 1 -37.19 -26.03 -83.00
CA MET A 1 -37.32 -24.80 -82.18
C MET A 1 -36.88 -25.15 -80.76
N LYS A 2 -35.82 -24.54 -80.24
CA LYS A 2 -35.30 -24.83 -78.90
C LYS A 2 -36.32 -24.36 -77.83
N PRO A 3 -36.79 -25.24 -76.93
CA PRO A 3 -37.62 -24.85 -75.81
C PRO A 3 -36.70 -24.35 -74.68
N THR A 4 -37.00 -23.18 -74.11
CA THR A 4 -36.32 -22.68 -72.91
C THR A 4 -36.88 -23.40 -71.68
N PRO A 5 -36.09 -24.23 -70.97
CA PRO A 5 -36.50 -24.86 -69.73
C PRO A 5 -36.15 -23.96 -68.52
N PRO A 6 -36.68 -24.27 -67.34
CA PRO A 6 -36.90 -23.35 -66.23
C PRO A 6 -35.63 -23.12 -65.41
N THR A 7 -35.59 -22.05 -64.61
CA THR A 7 -34.61 -21.92 -63.53
C THR A 7 -35.16 -22.61 -62.27
N PRO A 8 -34.59 -23.74 -61.82
CA PRO A 8 -34.95 -24.39 -60.57
C PRO A 8 -33.94 -24.00 -59.50
N GLY A 9 -34.42 -23.60 -58.32
CA GLY A 9 -33.57 -23.56 -57.13
C GLY A 9 -33.57 -22.25 -56.38
N GLN A 10 -34.69 -21.95 -55.71
CA GLN A 10 -34.63 -21.36 -54.38
C GLN A 10 -35.58 -22.15 -53.49
N GLN A 11 -35.01 -23.05 -52.69
CA GLN A 11 -35.70 -23.60 -51.53
C GLN A 11 -36.07 -22.43 -50.60
N PRO A 12 -37.28 -22.40 -50.01
CA PRO A 12 -37.60 -21.40 -49.00
C PRO A 12 -36.65 -21.61 -47.82
N THR A 13 -35.84 -20.59 -47.52
CA THR A 13 -35.09 -20.55 -46.27
C THR A 13 -36.08 -20.63 -45.11
N PRO A 14 -35.83 -21.45 -44.07
CA PRO A 14 -36.71 -21.48 -42.92
C PRO A 14 -36.74 -20.08 -42.31
N ALA A 15 -37.93 -19.49 -42.25
CA ALA A 15 -38.12 -18.19 -41.62
C ALA A 15 -37.54 -18.26 -40.21
N LYS A 16 -36.51 -17.45 -39.94
CA LYS A 16 -35.93 -17.30 -38.59
C LYS A 16 -37.11 -17.09 -37.63
N PRO A 17 -37.23 -17.86 -36.54
CA PRO A 17 -38.36 -17.72 -35.63
C PRO A 17 -38.40 -16.26 -35.19
N LYS A 18 -39.52 -15.58 -35.47
CA LYS A 18 -39.75 -14.21 -35.00
C LYS A 18 -39.62 -14.25 -33.48
N ARG A 19 -38.51 -13.72 -32.96
CA ARG A 19 -38.23 -13.67 -31.52
C ARG A 19 -39.43 -12.98 -30.87
N LYS A 20 -40.19 -13.72 -30.07
CA LYS A 20 -41.28 -13.13 -29.28
C LYS A 20 -40.71 -11.95 -28.49
N PRO A 21 -41.35 -10.78 -28.50
CA PRO A 21 -40.91 -9.66 -27.69
C PRO A 21 -40.88 -10.12 -26.24
N LEU A 22 -39.71 -9.99 -25.61
CA LEU A 22 -39.54 -10.31 -24.19
C LEU A 22 -40.50 -9.41 -23.40
N ASN A 23 -41.18 -9.98 -22.40
CA ASN A 23 -41.99 -9.16 -21.50
C ASN A 23 -41.09 -8.15 -20.75
N PRO A 24 -41.63 -7.05 -20.21
CA PRO A 24 -40.83 -6.02 -19.55
C PRO A 24 -39.90 -6.58 -18.45
N GLN A 25 -40.38 -7.53 -17.66
CA GLN A 25 -39.56 -8.18 -16.63
C GLN A 25 -38.39 -8.97 -17.23
N ALA A 26 -38.60 -9.70 -18.33
CA ALA A 26 -37.58 -10.47 -19.02
C ALA A 26 -36.58 -9.57 -19.76
N LEU A 27 -37.00 -8.39 -20.23
CA LEU A 27 -36.09 -7.36 -20.75
C LEU A 27 -35.19 -6.82 -19.64
N VAL A 28 -35.76 -6.52 -18.47
CA VAL A 28 -35.01 -6.10 -17.28
C VAL A 28 -34.08 -7.22 -16.79
N SER A 29 -34.55 -8.46 -16.69
CA SER A 29 -33.72 -9.62 -16.32
C SER A 29 -32.60 -9.88 -17.33
N LYS A 30 -32.85 -9.69 -18.63
CA LYS A 30 -31.82 -9.79 -19.68
C LYS A 30 -30.83 -8.63 -19.65
N PHE A 31 -31.29 -7.42 -19.31
CA PHE A 31 -30.41 -6.28 -19.05
C PHE A 31 -29.49 -6.62 -17.89
N TRP A 32 -30.04 -7.01 -16.74
CA TRP A 32 -29.27 -7.39 -15.57
C TRP A 32 -28.35 -8.59 -15.85
N SER A 33 -28.77 -9.61 -16.61
CA SER A 33 -27.87 -10.73 -16.95
C SER A 33 -26.64 -10.33 -17.78
N LYS A 34 -26.61 -9.14 -18.38
CA LYS A 34 -25.43 -8.58 -19.06
C LYS A 34 -24.48 -7.84 -18.12
N TYR A 35 -25.00 -7.26 -17.04
CA TYR A 35 -24.22 -6.51 -16.04
C TYR A 35 -23.84 -7.36 -14.83
N HIS A 36 -24.60 -8.42 -14.56
CA HIS A 36 -24.29 -9.46 -13.60
C HIS A 36 -23.56 -10.59 -14.33
N SER A 37 -22.25 -10.71 -14.07
CA SER A 37 -21.64 -12.04 -14.06
C SER A 37 -22.49 -12.93 -13.14
N LYS A 38 -22.73 -14.20 -13.50
CA LYS A 38 -23.38 -15.15 -12.57
C LYS A 38 -22.54 -15.37 -11.30
N ALA A 39 -21.25 -15.01 -11.34
CA ALA A 39 -20.31 -14.99 -10.22
C ALA A 39 -19.42 -13.74 -10.30
N PRO A 40 -19.87 -12.56 -9.85
CA PRO A 40 -18.99 -11.42 -9.70
C PRO A 40 -18.12 -11.67 -8.45
N GLY A 41 -16.83 -11.89 -8.65
CA GLY A 41 -15.88 -12.18 -7.58
C GLY A 41 -14.45 -11.85 -8.01
N LYS A 42 -13.55 -11.74 -7.04
CA LYS A 42 -12.12 -11.78 -7.33
C LYS A 42 -11.76 -13.18 -7.81
N VAL A 43 -10.71 -13.28 -8.61
CA VAL A 43 -10.04 -14.57 -8.84
C VAL A 43 -9.58 -15.08 -7.47
N THR A 44 -9.78 -16.35 -7.15
CA THR A 44 -9.39 -16.90 -5.85
C THR A 44 -8.04 -17.60 -5.91
N SER A 45 -7.58 -17.94 -7.12
CA SER A 45 -6.33 -18.64 -7.34
C SER A 45 -5.77 -18.33 -8.74
N ILE A 46 -4.45 -18.16 -8.83
CA ILE A 46 -3.67 -17.87 -10.03
C ILE A 46 -3.10 -19.16 -10.61
N PHE A 47 -2.56 -20.03 -9.75
CA PHE A 47 -1.99 -21.31 -10.13
C PHE A 47 -2.91 -22.47 -9.75
N PRO A 48 -2.90 -23.59 -10.49
CA PRO A 48 -3.58 -24.79 -10.04
C PRO A 48 -3.09 -25.20 -8.64
N GLN A 49 -4.03 -25.48 -7.71
CA GLN A 49 -3.70 -25.77 -6.30
C GLN A 49 -2.69 -26.92 -6.13
N SER A 50 -2.70 -27.89 -7.03
CA SER A 50 -1.75 -29.01 -7.06
C SER A 50 -0.28 -28.58 -7.14
N LEU A 51 0.01 -27.34 -7.57
CA LEU A 51 1.38 -26.82 -7.67
C LEU A 51 1.93 -26.30 -6.33
N TYR A 52 1.08 -25.96 -5.37
CA TYR A 52 1.48 -25.35 -4.10
C TYR A 52 0.80 -25.98 -2.88
N GLU A 53 0.14 -27.12 -3.04
CA GLU A 53 -0.57 -27.84 -1.98
C GLU A 53 0.34 -28.10 -0.76
N SER A 54 1.62 -28.43 -0.99
CA SER A 54 2.60 -28.65 0.09
C SER A 54 2.95 -27.40 0.90
N LEU A 55 2.61 -26.21 0.40
CA LEU A 55 2.87 -24.92 1.05
C LEU A 55 1.64 -24.40 1.78
N LEU A 56 0.46 -25.01 1.57
CA LEU A 56 -0.74 -24.67 2.28
C LEU A 56 -0.62 -25.15 3.72
N THR A 57 -0.86 -24.25 4.67
CA THR A 57 -1.16 -24.66 6.02
C THR A 57 -2.56 -25.28 6.03
N ASP A 58 -2.78 -26.33 6.82
CA ASP A 58 -4.13 -26.82 7.05
C ASP A 58 -5.00 -25.64 7.50
N ALA A 59 -6.00 -25.27 6.68
CA ALA A 59 -7.00 -24.31 7.08
C ALA A 59 -7.79 -24.94 8.22
N ASP A 60 -7.28 -24.75 9.45
CA ASP A 60 -7.81 -25.33 10.66
C ASP A 60 -9.24 -24.80 10.80
N SER A 61 -10.22 -25.62 10.41
CA SER A 61 -11.65 -25.28 10.45
C SER A 61 -12.19 -25.22 11.89
N SER A 62 -11.28 -25.27 12.88
CA SER A 62 -11.60 -25.13 14.28
C SER A 62 -11.88 -23.67 14.64
N TYR A 63 -12.58 -23.48 15.76
CA TYR A 63 -12.87 -22.16 16.32
C TYR A 63 -11.61 -21.29 16.37
N PRO A 64 -11.73 -19.96 16.14
CA PRO A 64 -10.58 -19.06 16.15
C PRO A 64 -9.82 -19.22 17.48
N LYS A 65 -8.54 -19.58 17.40
CA LYS A 65 -7.69 -19.75 18.57
C LYS A 65 -7.35 -18.36 19.11
N SER A 66 -7.90 -18.03 20.27
CA SER A 66 -7.50 -16.83 21.01
C SER A 66 -6.05 -16.97 21.46
N ARG A 67 -5.26 -15.93 21.23
CA ARG A 67 -3.86 -15.86 21.66
C ARG A 67 -3.56 -14.49 22.24
N ASN A 68 -2.56 -14.44 23.10
CA ASN A 68 -2.03 -13.18 23.58
C ASN A 68 -1.48 -12.36 22.39
N ALA A 69 -1.73 -11.04 22.38
CA ALA A 69 -1.31 -10.17 21.28
C ALA A 69 0.21 -10.15 21.10
N ALA A 70 0.97 -10.22 22.20
CA ALA A 70 2.43 -10.27 22.16
C ALA A 70 2.92 -11.61 21.61
N GLN A 71 2.44 -12.75 22.11
CA GLN A 71 2.98 -14.10 21.80
C GLN A 71 3.26 -14.36 20.30
N ASN A 72 2.37 -13.92 19.40
CA ASN A 72 2.54 -14.10 17.95
C ASN A 72 3.80 -13.37 17.41
N TYR A 73 4.08 -12.19 17.93
CA TYR A 73 5.30 -11.43 17.63
C TYR A 73 6.55 -12.16 18.15
N GLU A 74 6.55 -12.64 19.39
CA GLU A 74 7.68 -13.36 19.98
C GLU A 74 8.08 -14.61 19.18
N ASP A 75 7.09 -15.34 18.66
CA ASP A 75 7.31 -16.53 17.83
C ASP A 75 8.00 -16.16 16.50
N ALA A 76 7.46 -15.17 15.77
CA ALA A 76 8.05 -14.67 14.52
C ALA A 76 9.47 -14.10 14.75
N ALA A 77 9.68 -13.37 15.84
CA ALA A 77 10.98 -12.82 16.19
C ALA A 77 11.99 -13.93 16.55
N LYS A 78 11.55 -15.00 17.22
CA LYS A 78 12.39 -16.15 17.55
C LYS A 78 12.81 -16.91 16.29
N GLU A 79 11.89 -17.12 15.36
CA GLU A 79 12.16 -17.72 14.05
C GLU A 79 13.18 -16.88 13.27
N CYS A 80 12.96 -15.56 13.19
CA CYS A 80 13.87 -14.62 12.53
C CYS A 80 15.29 -14.71 13.09
N ARG A 81 15.44 -14.66 14.42
CA ARG A 81 16.73 -14.81 15.10
C ARG A 81 17.39 -16.16 14.79
N ALA A 82 16.62 -17.24 14.65
CA ALA A 82 17.16 -18.55 14.29
C ALA A 82 17.64 -18.59 12.84
N ARG A 83 16.88 -18.00 11.91
CA ARG A 83 17.26 -17.90 10.48
C ARG A 83 18.54 -17.09 10.31
N VAL A 84 18.67 -15.93 10.98
CA VAL A 84 19.91 -15.13 10.94
C VAL A 84 21.11 -15.93 11.47
N ARG A 85 20.98 -16.61 12.62
CA ARG A 85 22.07 -17.46 13.14
C ARG A 85 22.47 -18.59 12.19
N ALA A 86 21.52 -19.19 11.48
CA ALA A 86 21.81 -20.23 10.50
C ALA A 86 22.58 -19.65 9.29
N ILE A 87 22.17 -18.47 8.82
CA ILE A 87 22.86 -17.75 7.75
C ILE A 87 24.28 -17.38 8.15
N VAL A 88 24.48 -16.83 9.35
CA VAL A 88 25.83 -16.47 9.86
C VAL A 88 26.77 -17.68 9.85
N ARG A 89 26.30 -18.84 10.35
CA ARG A 89 27.11 -20.08 10.30
C ARG A 89 27.49 -20.49 8.88
N GLU A 90 26.59 -20.29 7.92
CA GLU A 90 26.85 -20.61 6.51
C GLU A 90 27.83 -19.61 5.88
N CYS A 91 27.71 -18.32 6.22
CA CYS A 91 28.66 -17.28 5.84
C CYS A 91 30.08 -17.58 6.35
N GLU A 92 30.20 -17.94 7.64
CA GLU A 92 31.47 -18.36 8.24
C GLU A 92 32.04 -19.61 7.56
N ARG A 93 31.19 -20.60 7.26
CA ARG A 93 31.60 -21.85 6.60
C ARG A 93 32.10 -21.64 5.17
N THR A 94 31.46 -20.74 4.43
CA THR A 94 31.77 -20.46 3.01
C THR A 94 32.76 -19.31 2.83
N ASN A 95 33.05 -18.57 3.89
CA ASN A 95 33.81 -17.32 3.86
C ASN A 95 33.23 -16.32 2.83
N ALA A 96 31.90 -16.25 2.78
CA ALA A 96 31.16 -15.38 1.87
C ALA A 96 30.04 -14.64 2.63
N LYS A 97 29.85 -13.36 2.31
CA LYS A 97 28.73 -12.58 2.85
C LYS A 97 27.40 -13.15 2.34
N PHE A 98 26.34 -12.94 3.12
CA PHE A 98 25.00 -13.35 2.76
C PHE A 98 24.52 -12.59 1.52
N SER A 99 23.92 -13.29 0.56
CA SER A 99 23.13 -12.69 -0.52
C SER A 99 21.74 -13.30 -0.45
N ASP A 100 20.72 -12.47 -0.51
CA ASP A 100 19.32 -12.84 -0.31
C ASP A 100 18.76 -13.49 -1.59
N PRO A 101 18.55 -14.81 -1.61
CA PRO A 101 18.08 -15.49 -2.83
C PRO A 101 16.64 -15.14 -3.19
N ASP A 102 15.85 -14.64 -2.23
CA ASP A 102 14.43 -14.32 -2.43
C ASP A 102 14.22 -12.87 -2.91
N PHE A 103 15.26 -12.02 -2.79
CA PHE A 103 15.21 -10.60 -3.12
C PHE A 103 16.60 -10.07 -3.54
N ASP A 104 17.22 -10.77 -4.50
CA ASP A 104 18.56 -10.48 -5.01
C ASP A 104 18.54 -9.27 -5.96
N ILE A 105 18.69 -8.08 -5.38
CA ILE A 105 18.67 -6.83 -6.16
C ILE A 105 19.89 -6.65 -7.07
N GLU A 106 21.01 -7.31 -6.79
CA GLU A 106 22.28 -7.16 -7.53
C GLU A 106 22.21 -7.91 -8.86
N THR A 107 21.81 -9.18 -8.83
CA THR A 107 21.60 -9.98 -10.05
C THR A 107 20.39 -9.45 -10.84
N ASP A 108 19.31 -9.09 -10.15
CA ASP A 108 18.11 -8.52 -10.78
C ASP A 108 18.41 -7.22 -11.54
N PHE A 109 19.25 -6.35 -10.95
CA PHE A 109 19.71 -5.11 -11.59
C PHE A 109 20.67 -5.37 -12.75
N SER A 110 21.72 -6.17 -12.55
CA SER A 110 22.71 -6.43 -13.60
C SER A 110 22.14 -7.18 -14.82
N SER A 111 21.07 -7.96 -14.62
CA SER A 111 20.35 -8.66 -15.69
C SER A 111 19.22 -7.86 -16.33
N TYR A 112 19.00 -6.61 -15.91
CA TYR A 112 17.91 -5.73 -16.39
C TYR A 112 16.51 -6.33 -16.25
N GLN A 113 16.31 -7.23 -15.27
CA GLN A 113 15.01 -7.82 -14.97
C GLN A 113 14.14 -6.86 -14.15
N ASP A 114 14.77 -6.13 -13.21
CA ASP A 114 14.14 -5.12 -12.36
C ASP A 114 12.86 -5.63 -11.62
N ASN A 115 12.82 -6.92 -11.26
CA ASN A 115 11.74 -7.58 -10.51
C ASN A 115 11.65 -7.14 -9.06
N CYS A 116 12.78 -6.75 -8.44
CA CYS A 116 12.79 -6.20 -7.08
C CYS A 116 12.40 -4.72 -7.08
N LEU A 117 12.56 -4.05 -8.22
CA LEU A 117 12.25 -2.64 -8.41
C LEU A 117 10.78 -2.42 -8.80
N ASN A 118 10.23 -3.27 -9.68
CA ASN A 118 8.92 -3.08 -10.29
C ASN A 118 7.98 -4.28 -10.10
N GLY A 119 6.69 -4.02 -10.28
CA GLY A 119 5.65 -5.04 -10.37
C GLY A 119 5.74 -5.90 -11.64
N LEU A 120 4.76 -6.77 -11.83
CA LEU A 120 4.69 -7.77 -12.89
C LEU A 120 4.94 -7.21 -14.30
N MET A 121 4.40 -6.02 -14.57
CA MET A 121 4.42 -5.44 -15.91
C MET A 121 5.64 -4.56 -16.19
N GLY A 122 6.50 -4.34 -15.19
CA GLY A 122 7.65 -3.44 -15.31
C GLY A 122 7.25 -2.07 -15.87
N ARG A 123 8.08 -1.53 -16.78
CA ARG A 123 7.80 -0.29 -17.53
C ARG A 123 7.04 -0.49 -18.84
N ARG A 124 6.74 -1.73 -19.24
CA ARG A 124 6.26 -2.06 -20.61
C ARG A 124 4.78 -1.72 -20.88
N PHE A 125 3.99 -1.37 -19.86
CA PHE A 125 2.56 -1.09 -20.06
C PHE A 125 2.28 0.23 -20.80
N GLU A 126 3.31 1.04 -21.10
CA GLU A 126 3.16 2.33 -21.77
C GLU A 126 3.07 2.22 -23.30
N GLU A 127 3.72 1.23 -23.93
CA GLU A 127 3.83 1.17 -25.40
C GLU A 127 2.60 0.56 -26.09
N ASP A 128 1.90 -0.39 -25.45
CA ASP A 128 0.78 -1.15 -26.06
C ASP A 128 -0.62 -0.61 -25.70
N SER A 129 -0.73 0.57 -25.08
CA SER A 129 -2.04 1.17 -24.82
C SER A 129 -2.68 1.81 -26.07
N SER A 130 -1.95 1.85 -27.18
CA SER A 130 -2.54 1.97 -28.51
C SER A 130 -2.62 0.59 -29.14
N ASP A 131 -3.71 -0.14 -28.92
CA ASP A 131 -4.17 -1.03 -29.97
C ASP A 131 -5.67 -1.21 -29.97
N ASP A 132 -6.17 -1.06 -31.19
CA ASP A 132 -7.48 -1.44 -31.67
C ASP A 132 -7.90 -2.83 -31.15
N GLU A 133 -9.08 -2.90 -30.56
CA GLU A 133 -9.92 -4.10 -30.74
C GLU A 133 -11.16 -3.73 -31.57
N PRO A 134 -11.52 -4.57 -32.55
CA PRO A 134 -12.61 -4.28 -33.46
C PRO A 134 -13.93 -4.39 -32.71
N ALA A 135 -14.58 -3.25 -32.49
CA ALA A 135 -15.94 -3.21 -31.97
C ALA A 135 -16.87 -4.00 -32.90
N SER A 136 -17.28 -5.19 -32.46
CA SER A 136 -18.36 -5.94 -33.07
C SER A 136 -19.64 -5.09 -33.04
N SER A 137 -20.22 -4.92 -34.21
CA SER A 137 -21.39 -4.12 -34.55
C SER A 137 -22.59 -4.30 -33.62
N GLU A 138 -23.11 -3.19 -33.08
CA GLU A 138 -24.52 -2.82 -33.16
C GLU A 138 -24.70 -1.36 -32.68
N ARG A 139 -24.99 -0.46 -33.64
CA ARG A 139 -25.24 0.97 -33.41
C ARG A 139 -26.63 1.19 -32.81
N GLY A 140 -26.71 2.07 -31.81
CA GLY A 140 -27.92 2.83 -31.45
C GLY A 140 -27.57 4.32 -31.36
N PRO A 141 -28.42 5.25 -31.84
CA PRO A 141 -28.02 6.62 -32.11
C PRO A 141 -28.26 7.51 -30.89
N ASN A 142 -27.21 8.18 -30.39
CA ASN A 142 -27.26 9.58 -29.99
C ASN A 142 -25.93 9.97 -29.34
N ILE A 143 -25.27 10.97 -29.91
CA ILE A 143 -24.78 12.20 -29.25
C ILE A 143 -23.89 12.90 -30.29
N GLN A 144 -24.51 13.80 -31.05
CA GLN A 144 -23.81 14.92 -31.68
C GLN A 144 -23.63 16.00 -30.60
N ARG A 145 -22.39 16.35 -30.26
CA ARG A 145 -21.98 17.74 -30.08
C ARG A 145 -20.47 17.86 -29.85
N MET A 146 -19.94 18.96 -30.41
CA MET A 146 -18.59 19.52 -30.22
C MET A 146 -17.44 18.93 -31.03
N LYS A 147 -17.45 19.21 -32.34
CA LYS A 147 -16.25 19.59 -33.09
C LYS A 147 -16.47 20.99 -33.68
N LYS A 148 -15.84 22.02 -33.11
CA LYS A 148 -15.50 23.25 -33.84
C LYS A 148 -14.43 24.03 -33.07
N TYR A 149 -13.58 24.70 -33.85
CA TYR A 149 -12.45 25.55 -33.48
C TYR A 149 -11.06 24.89 -33.43
N ARG A 150 -10.50 24.70 -34.64
CA ARG A 150 -9.07 24.83 -34.89
C ARG A 150 -8.90 25.63 -36.19
N ASN A 151 -7.94 26.56 -36.19
CA ASN A 151 -7.38 27.36 -37.29
C ASN A 151 -7.92 28.79 -37.52
N THR A 152 -7.11 29.76 -37.09
CA THR A 152 -6.48 30.89 -37.83
C THR A 152 -5.53 31.54 -36.81
N ARG A 153 -4.27 31.94 -37.06
CA ARG A 153 -3.69 32.73 -38.14
C ARG A 153 -2.14 32.75 -37.98
N LYS A 154 -1.40 33.01 -39.07
CA LYS A 154 0.08 33.15 -39.15
C LYS A 154 0.50 34.65 -39.22
N LYS A 155 1.74 34.94 -38.77
CA LYS A 155 2.74 35.97 -39.22
C LYS A 155 2.53 37.46 -38.85
N ASP A 156 3.51 38.34 -38.55
CA ASP A 156 5.01 38.40 -38.64
C ASP A 156 5.62 39.29 -37.49
N ASP A 157 6.94 39.11 -37.25
CA ASP A 157 8.10 39.89 -36.67
C ASP A 157 8.00 41.17 -35.78
N GLU A 158 8.75 41.19 -34.64
CA GLU A 158 9.95 42.05 -34.34
C GLU A 158 10.35 42.09 -32.82
N LEU A 159 11.67 41.92 -32.58
CA LEU A 159 12.62 42.31 -31.50
C LEU A 159 12.29 42.38 -29.97
N GLU A 160 13.19 41.70 -29.22
CA GLU A 160 13.80 41.95 -27.89
C GLU A 160 12.95 42.37 -26.68
N ASP A 161 12.85 41.48 -25.67
CA ASP A 161 13.48 41.72 -24.35
C ASP A 161 13.42 40.47 -23.44
N ALA A 162 14.52 40.24 -22.72
CA ALA A 162 14.78 39.07 -21.90
C ALA A 162 13.90 38.97 -20.63
N LYS A 163 13.22 37.83 -20.43
CA LYS A 163 12.70 37.37 -19.13
C LYS A 163 12.77 35.84 -19.02
N PRO A 164 13.19 35.27 -17.88
CA PRO A 164 13.23 33.82 -17.68
C PRO A 164 11.80 33.29 -17.50
N ASP A 165 11.40 32.40 -18.41
CA ASP A 165 10.09 31.74 -18.37
C ASP A 165 10.12 30.63 -17.30
N ILE A 166 9.63 30.96 -16.10
CA ILE A 166 9.41 30.00 -15.02
C ILE A 166 8.29 29.09 -15.47
N ASN A 167 8.65 27.85 -15.80
CA ASN A 167 7.74 26.79 -16.23
C ASN A 167 6.83 26.33 -15.08
N LYS A 168 5.86 27.17 -14.68
CA LYS A 168 4.83 26.90 -13.66
C LYS A 168 3.84 25.79 -14.07
N ASN A 169 3.96 25.25 -15.29
CA ASN A 169 3.05 24.23 -15.81
C ASN A 169 3.52 22.78 -15.58
N ASN A 170 4.73 22.57 -15.04
CA ASN A 170 5.24 21.21 -14.77
C ASN A 170 4.86 20.65 -13.38
N LEU A 171 4.57 21.49 -12.39
CA LEU A 171 4.21 21.01 -11.05
C LEU A 171 2.74 20.53 -10.99
N GLN A 172 1.83 21.23 -11.66
CA GLN A 172 0.40 20.91 -11.62
C GLN A 172 0.02 19.72 -12.52
N ARG A 173 0.79 19.45 -13.59
CA ARG A 173 0.63 18.23 -14.40
C ARG A 173 1.18 16.97 -13.72
N ARG A 174 2.10 17.09 -12.77
CA ARG A 174 2.64 15.95 -11.99
C ARG A 174 1.66 15.38 -10.96
N MET A 175 0.58 16.10 -10.62
CA MET A 175 -0.28 15.76 -9.47
C MET A 175 -1.70 15.31 -9.82
N PHE A 176 -2.10 15.27 -11.10
CA PHE A 176 -3.49 15.04 -11.51
C PHE A 176 -3.71 13.94 -12.54
N ASN A 177 -2.95 12.85 -12.47
CA ASN A 177 -3.35 11.60 -13.08
C ASN A 177 -3.19 10.45 -12.08
N GLY A 178 -4.31 9.91 -11.58
CA GLY A 178 -4.37 8.51 -11.11
C GLY A 178 -4.27 7.54 -12.29
N ARG A 179 -3.37 7.83 -13.22
CA ARG A 179 -3.09 7.13 -14.48
C ARG A 179 -1.57 7.07 -14.59
N ASP A 180 -0.96 6.14 -13.88
CA ASP A 180 0.41 5.75 -14.17
C ASP A 180 0.54 4.30 -13.75
N TYR A 181 0.58 3.42 -14.74
CA TYR A 181 1.08 2.05 -14.60
C TYR A 181 2.60 2.00 -14.89
N GLY A 182 3.24 3.15 -15.09
CA GLY A 182 4.68 3.29 -15.26
C GLY A 182 5.40 3.62 -13.95
N SER A 183 6.64 3.14 -13.84
CA SER A 183 7.58 3.61 -12.82
C SER A 183 7.80 5.12 -13.03
N ARG A 184 7.25 5.96 -12.14
CA ARG A 184 7.46 7.42 -12.11
C ARG A 184 8.93 7.84 -11.89
N TYR A 185 9.81 6.86 -11.70
CA TYR A 185 11.21 7.03 -11.34
C TYR A 185 12.15 6.57 -12.45
N SER A 186 13.29 7.27 -12.54
CA SER A 186 14.43 6.81 -13.31
C SER A 186 14.90 5.45 -12.78
N ARG A 187 15.61 4.67 -13.60
CA ARG A 187 16.21 3.44 -13.08
C ARG A 187 17.35 3.84 -12.13
N PRO A 188 17.55 3.14 -11.00
CA PRO A 188 18.77 3.32 -10.22
C PRO A 188 20.02 3.22 -11.09
N GLY A 189 21.09 3.87 -10.66
CA GLY A 189 22.34 3.92 -11.41
C GLY A 189 23.20 2.68 -11.24
N SER A 190 23.29 2.16 -10.00
CA SER A 190 24.09 0.97 -9.68
C SER A 190 23.56 0.29 -8.42
N VAL A 191 24.08 -0.90 -8.11
CA VAL A 191 23.83 -1.62 -6.86
C VAL A 191 25.17 -1.96 -6.23
N HIS A 192 25.33 -1.68 -4.94
CA HIS A 192 26.54 -2.03 -4.20
C HIS A 192 26.23 -2.42 -2.76
N ARG A 193 27.18 -3.11 -2.13
CA ARG A 193 27.13 -3.49 -0.72
C ARG A 193 27.45 -2.31 0.19
N ILE A 194 26.96 -2.35 1.43
CA ILE A 194 27.29 -1.36 2.47
C ILE A 194 28.80 -1.03 2.57
N PRO A 195 29.74 -2.00 2.61
CA PRO A 195 31.18 -1.69 2.69
C PRO A 195 31.76 -0.95 1.48
N TRP A 196 31.09 -0.98 0.33
CA TRP A 196 31.47 -0.14 -0.80
C TRP A 196 30.96 1.29 -0.62
N ILE A 197 29.71 1.44 -0.20
CA ILE A 197 29.00 2.71 -0.12
C ILE A 197 29.50 3.56 1.05
N PHE A 198 29.78 2.96 2.20
CA PHE A 198 30.04 3.68 3.45
C PHE A 198 31.49 3.52 3.90
N GLU A 199 32.06 4.58 4.47
CA GLU A 199 33.45 4.54 4.97
C GLU A 199 33.54 3.88 6.35
N ASN A 200 32.59 4.18 7.24
CA ASN A 200 32.50 3.58 8.56
C ASN A 200 31.04 3.24 8.91
N PRO A 201 30.43 2.27 8.21
CA PRO A 201 29.02 1.98 8.37
C PRO A 201 28.67 1.61 9.81
N GLN A 202 27.58 2.18 10.30
CA GLN A 202 26.96 1.81 11.56
C GLN A 202 25.48 1.54 11.29
N PHE A 203 24.90 0.50 11.88
CA PHE A 203 23.46 0.31 11.78
C PHE A 203 22.69 1.53 12.30
N THR A 204 23.05 2.04 13.49
CA THR A 204 22.46 3.25 14.08
C THR A 204 23.53 4.17 14.66
N VAL A 205 23.41 5.48 14.49
CA VAL A 205 24.30 6.50 15.07
C VAL A 205 23.52 7.32 16.09
N GLY A 206 23.77 7.10 17.38
CA GLY A 206 23.00 7.76 18.45
C GLY A 206 21.61 7.14 18.73
N GLY A 207 21.28 6.03 18.04
CA GLY A 207 20.00 5.34 18.13
C GLY A 207 19.00 5.84 17.09
N PHE A 208 17.81 5.25 17.04
CA PHE A 208 16.79 5.66 16.08
C PHE A 208 16.27 7.06 16.39
N SER A 209 16.31 7.94 15.40
CA SER A 209 15.69 9.25 15.48
C SER A 209 14.80 9.49 14.27
N SER A 210 13.75 10.26 14.48
CA SER A 210 12.98 10.77 13.35
C SER A 210 13.87 11.58 12.42
N THR A 211 14.85 12.34 12.95
CA THR A 211 15.79 13.21 12.20
C THR A 211 16.57 12.49 11.13
N ASP A 212 16.85 11.21 11.34
CA ASP A 212 17.61 10.40 10.41
C ASP A 212 16.83 10.19 9.11
N ILE A 213 15.49 10.28 9.14
CA ILE A 213 14.65 9.88 8.03
C ILE A 213 14.60 10.96 6.94
N LYS A 214 15.19 10.64 5.78
CA LYS A 214 15.04 11.40 4.53
C LYS A 214 14.49 10.52 3.41
N GLN A 215 13.44 11.02 2.77
CA GLN A 215 12.87 10.39 1.59
C GLN A 215 13.84 10.41 0.41
N GLY A 216 13.91 9.29 -0.31
CA GLY A 216 14.64 9.16 -1.56
C GLY A 216 13.78 9.46 -2.79
N ALA A 217 14.05 8.74 -3.87
CA ALA A 217 13.27 8.85 -5.10
C ALA A 217 11.86 8.27 -4.96
N GLY A 218 11.62 7.29 -4.08
CA GLY A 218 10.35 6.55 -3.95
C GLY A 218 9.14 7.40 -3.53
N GLY A 219 7.94 6.89 -3.80
CA GLY A 219 6.65 7.53 -3.50
C GLY A 219 6.06 7.08 -2.17
N ASP A 220 6.92 6.78 -1.21
CA ASP A 220 6.67 6.04 0.03
C ASP A 220 6.57 6.95 1.27
N CYS A 221 6.31 8.24 1.07
CA CYS A 221 6.21 9.23 2.16
C CYS A 221 5.26 8.82 3.29
N TRP A 222 4.19 8.09 2.97
CA TRP A 222 3.24 7.53 3.93
C TRP A 222 3.91 6.59 4.93
N TRP A 223 4.84 5.77 4.46
CA TRP A 223 5.60 4.82 5.26
C TRP A 223 6.70 5.52 6.05
N LEU A 224 7.45 6.45 5.43
CA LEU A 224 8.47 7.24 6.13
C LEU A 224 7.88 8.12 7.25
N ALA A 225 6.70 8.71 7.04
CA ALA A 225 5.99 9.44 8.09
C ALA A 225 5.48 8.52 9.21
N ALA A 226 5.00 7.32 8.87
CA ALA A 226 4.63 6.33 9.88
C ALA A 226 5.84 5.92 10.73
N LEU A 227 6.98 5.67 10.08
CA LEU A 227 8.23 5.33 10.73
C LEU A 227 8.75 6.46 11.61
N ALA A 228 8.72 7.71 11.14
CA ALA A 228 9.08 8.89 11.94
C ALA A 228 8.17 9.08 13.16
N THR A 229 6.89 8.70 13.04
CA THR A 229 5.96 8.70 14.18
C THR A 229 6.36 7.70 15.25
N ILE A 230 6.94 6.55 14.90
CA ILE A 230 7.35 5.53 15.89
C ILE A 230 8.84 5.58 16.23
N ALA A 231 9.67 6.34 15.50
CA ALA A 231 11.12 6.39 15.69
C ALA A 231 11.54 6.82 17.11
N HIS A 232 10.75 7.70 17.75
CA HIS A 232 11.00 8.15 19.12
C HIS A 232 10.61 7.12 20.19
N ARG A 233 9.79 6.12 19.83
CA ARG A 233 9.35 5.01 20.68
C ARG A 233 10.35 3.85 20.60
N LYS A 234 11.36 3.88 21.48
CA LYS A 234 12.45 2.90 21.51
C LYS A 234 11.95 1.46 21.72
N ASP A 235 10.87 1.30 22.47
CA ASP A 235 10.18 0.03 22.69
C ASP A 235 9.60 -0.55 21.40
N LEU A 236 9.08 0.29 20.49
CA LEU A 236 8.58 -0.12 19.18
C LEU A 236 9.73 -0.38 18.20
N MET A 237 10.70 0.53 18.09
CA MET A 237 11.80 0.39 17.12
C MET A 237 12.65 -0.86 17.36
N LYS A 238 12.86 -1.25 18.63
CA LYS A 238 13.55 -2.50 19.00
C LYS A 238 12.82 -3.76 18.54
N LYS A 239 11.52 -3.68 18.25
CA LYS A 239 10.72 -4.82 17.79
C LYS A 239 10.81 -5.07 16.28
N ILE A 240 11.32 -4.11 15.52
CA ILE A 240 11.33 -4.20 14.06
C ILE A 240 12.55 -4.98 13.57
N CYS A 241 13.77 -4.57 13.94
CA CYS A 241 15.02 -5.29 13.62
C CYS A 241 15.45 -6.15 14.81
N VAL A 242 15.23 -7.46 14.72
CA VAL A 242 15.34 -8.39 15.85
C VAL A 242 16.65 -9.17 15.88
N ALA A 243 17.38 -9.20 14.77
CA ALA A 243 18.71 -9.79 14.65
C ALA A 243 19.46 -9.16 13.47
N LYS A 244 20.78 -9.05 13.60
CA LYS A 244 21.66 -8.64 12.51
C LYS A 244 23.07 -9.13 12.76
N ASP A 245 23.83 -9.27 11.68
CA ASP A 245 25.27 -9.48 11.68
C ASP A 245 25.86 -8.67 10.53
N GLU A 246 26.49 -7.54 10.86
CA GLU A 246 26.98 -6.54 9.89
C GLU A 246 28.20 -7.05 9.10
N GLU A 247 28.98 -7.95 9.69
CA GLU A 247 30.12 -8.57 9.03
C GLU A 247 29.64 -9.54 7.93
N CYS A 248 28.70 -10.41 8.26
CA CYS A 248 28.04 -11.28 7.28
C CYS A 248 27.13 -10.51 6.30
N GLY A 249 26.71 -9.29 6.66
CA GLY A 249 25.80 -8.47 5.85
C GLY A 249 24.36 -8.97 5.86
N VAL A 250 23.88 -9.51 6.99
CA VAL A 250 22.54 -10.10 7.12
C VAL A 250 21.72 -9.37 8.19
N TYR A 251 20.47 -9.03 7.87
CA TYR A 251 19.58 -8.27 8.75
C TYR A 251 18.18 -8.91 8.78
N GLY A 252 17.70 -9.21 9.98
CA GLY A 252 16.42 -9.87 10.23
C GLY A 252 15.37 -8.91 10.81
N PHE A 253 14.24 -8.81 10.12
CA PHE A 253 13.13 -7.93 10.44
C PHE A 253 11.83 -8.69 10.69
N VAL A 254 10.91 -8.05 11.40
CA VAL A 254 9.57 -8.58 11.70
C VAL A 254 8.53 -7.51 11.40
N PHE A 255 7.45 -7.90 10.72
CA PHE A 255 6.34 -7.02 10.33
C PHE A 255 5.00 -7.71 10.59
N ASN A 256 3.95 -6.93 10.81
CA ASN A 256 2.58 -7.41 10.84
C ASN A 256 2.00 -7.35 9.43
N ARG A 257 1.45 -8.46 8.94
CA ARG A 257 0.77 -8.54 7.64
C ARG A 257 -0.46 -9.41 7.77
N ASP A 258 -1.61 -8.87 7.35
CA ASP A 258 -2.89 -9.58 7.39
C ASP A 258 -3.23 -10.15 8.80
N GLY A 259 -2.90 -9.39 9.86
CA GLY A 259 -3.17 -9.76 11.26
C GLY A 259 -2.17 -10.74 11.89
N GLU A 260 -1.10 -11.08 11.17
CA GLU A 260 -0.08 -12.03 11.62
C GLU A 260 1.31 -11.42 11.57
N TRP A 261 2.15 -11.74 12.55
CA TRP A 261 3.55 -11.35 12.53
C TRP A 261 4.34 -12.31 11.66
N ILE A 262 5.08 -11.75 10.71
CA ILE A 262 5.94 -12.48 9.78
C ILE A 262 7.37 -11.98 9.90
N SER A 263 8.34 -12.87 9.64
CA SER A 263 9.75 -12.50 9.61
C SER A 263 10.29 -12.45 8.18
N THR A 264 11.28 -11.58 7.96
CA THR A 264 12.04 -11.52 6.72
C THR A 264 13.50 -11.25 7.01
N VAL A 265 14.38 -11.70 6.13
CA VAL A 265 15.82 -11.45 6.21
C VAL A 265 16.26 -10.85 4.87
N VAL A 266 17.15 -9.85 4.91
CA VAL A 266 17.72 -9.20 3.73
C VAL A 266 19.24 -9.10 3.84
N ASP A 267 19.91 -9.00 2.68
CA ASP A 267 21.34 -8.71 2.58
C ASP A 267 21.66 -7.19 2.57
N ASP A 268 22.94 -6.85 2.57
CA ASP A 268 23.50 -5.49 2.59
C ASP A 268 23.69 -4.81 1.22
N ASN A 269 23.11 -5.33 0.12
CA ASN A 269 23.06 -4.62 -1.16
C ASN A 269 22.03 -3.48 -1.12
N LEU A 270 22.36 -2.32 -1.69
CA LEU A 270 21.47 -1.16 -1.82
C LEU A 270 21.57 -0.53 -3.22
N TYR A 271 20.49 0.14 -3.65
CA TYR A 271 20.45 0.89 -4.91
C TYR A 271 21.06 2.29 -4.76
N LEU A 272 21.87 2.71 -5.74
CA LEU A 272 22.54 4.02 -5.79
C LEU A 272 21.97 4.89 -6.91
N LYS A 273 22.09 6.22 -6.74
CA LYS A 273 21.68 7.23 -7.74
C LYS A 273 22.49 7.19 -9.01
N HIS A 274 23.79 6.98 -8.87
CA HIS A 274 24.74 7.14 -9.96
C HIS A 274 25.21 5.79 -10.48
N LYS A 275 25.47 5.75 -11.79
CA LYS A 275 26.04 4.62 -12.51
C LYS A 275 27.46 4.33 -12.07
N ASP A 276 27.97 3.16 -12.42
CA ASP A 276 29.36 2.84 -12.16
C ASP A 276 30.30 3.66 -13.05
N PHE A 277 31.50 3.93 -12.52
CA PHE A 277 32.51 4.69 -13.24
C PHE A 277 32.85 4.00 -14.57
N GLY A 278 32.65 4.70 -15.68
CA GLY A 278 32.97 4.21 -17.02
C GLY A 278 31.85 3.41 -17.70
N GLU A 279 30.68 3.24 -17.08
CA GLU A 279 29.56 2.52 -17.70
C GLU A 279 29.06 3.18 -18.99
N ASP A 280 28.96 4.52 -19.00
CA ASP A 280 28.45 5.29 -20.16
C ASP A 280 29.55 5.84 -21.08
N THR A 281 30.82 5.70 -20.69
CA THR A 281 31.94 6.35 -21.39
C THR A 281 33.21 5.50 -21.27
N GLU A 282 33.90 5.27 -22.38
CA GLU A 282 35.21 4.60 -22.41
C GLU A 282 36.30 5.48 -21.80
N VAL A 283 36.37 5.53 -20.46
CA VAL A 283 37.36 6.32 -19.73
C VAL A 283 38.52 5.44 -19.31
N TYR A 284 39.66 5.59 -20.00
CA TYR A 284 40.91 4.98 -19.57
C TYR A 284 41.44 5.62 -18.27
N ASP A 285 41.64 4.80 -17.24
CA ASP A 285 42.22 5.20 -15.94
C ASP A 285 43.12 4.11 -15.36
N ALA A 286 44.31 3.94 -15.93
CA ALA A 286 45.30 2.95 -15.48
C ALA A 286 45.68 3.06 -13.98
N THR A 287 45.51 4.24 -13.38
CA THR A 287 45.86 4.47 -11.98
C THR A 287 44.71 4.20 -11.01
N GLY A 288 43.47 4.11 -11.51
CA GLY A 288 42.24 4.10 -10.72
C GLY A 288 41.96 5.41 -9.96
N LYS A 289 42.71 6.49 -10.21
CA LYS A 289 42.57 7.75 -9.48
C LYS A 289 41.23 8.43 -9.79
N LYS A 290 40.80 8.40 -11.06
CA LYS A 290 39.50 8.95 -11.48
C LYS A 290 38.37 8.08 -10.94
N ALA A 291 38.51 6.75 -10.99
CA ALA A 291 37.54 5.82 -10.45
C ALA A 291 37.32 6.01 -8.94
N ARG A 292 38.41 6.11 -8.15
CA ARG A 292 38.32 6.39 -6.70
C ARG A 292 37.71 7.75 -6.42
N LEU A 293 38.10 8.79 -7.16
CA LEU A 293 37.52 10.12 -7.01
C LEU A 293 36.02 10.12 -7.34
N TYR A 294 35.62 9.43 -8.40
CA TYR A 294 34.22 9.26 -8.77
C TYR A 294 33.43 8.56 -7.68
N LYS A 295 33.94 7.43 -7.16
CA LYS A 295 33.33 6.70 -6.05
C LYS A 295 33.09 7.64 -4.87
N THR A 296 34.13 8.32 -4.38
CA THR A 296 34.04 9.27 -3.26
C THR A 296 33.02 10.38 -3.51
N GLN A 297 32.88 10.86 -4.75
CA GLN A 297 31.98 11.97 -5.08
C GLN A 297 30.52 11.55 -5.37
N LYS A 298 30.29 10.31 -5.81
CA LYS A 298 29.01 9.88 -6.41
C LYS A 298 28.40 8.63 -5.78
N GLN A 299 29.21 7.81 -5.12
CA GLN A 299 28.80 6.51 -4.60
C GLN A 299 29.18 6.30 -3.13
N THR A 300 29.65 7.35 -2.45
CA THR A 300 30.02 7.30 -1.03
C THR A 300 29.04 8.05 -0.15
N GLY A 301 28.65 7.41 0.95
CA GLY A 301 27.78 7.95 1.99
C GLY A 301 26.29 7.86 1.67
N SER A 302 25.48 8.12 2.70
CA SER A 302 24.02 8.04 2.65
C SER A 302 23.38 8.84 1.50
N GLU A 303 23.94 9.99 1.14
CA GLU A 303 23.46 10.82 0.02
C GLU A 303 23.54 10.16 -1.36
N SER A 304 24.36 9.11 -1.53
CA SER A 304 24.47 8.37 -2.78
C SER A 304 23.32 7.39 -3.04
N LEU A 305 22.54 7.05 -2.01
CA LEU A 305 21.44 6.09 -2.08
C LEU A 305 20.28 6.61 -2.94
N TYR A 306 19.66 5.69 -3.69
CA TYR A 306 18.52 6.00 -4.57
C TYR A 306 17.22 6.21 -3.79
N PHE A 307 16.94 5.31 -2.84
CA PHE A 307 15.73 5.30 -2.02
C PHE A 307 15.97 5.99 -0.67
N ALA A 308 15.25 5.60 0.39
CA ALA A 308 15.37 6.23 1.69
C ALA A 308 16.81 6.21 2.20
N LYS A 309 17.18 7.28 2.90
CA LYS A 309 18.57 7.52 3.31
C LYS A 309 18.60 8.22 4.67
N CYS A 310 19.65 7.96 5.44
CA CYS A 310 19.87 8.60 6.72
C CYS A 310 20.44 10.03 6.58
N GLU A 311 20.19 10.89 7.56
CA GLU A 311 20.89 12.18 7.70
C GLU A 311 22.40 11.97 7.89
N ASP A 312 22.79 11.08 8.81
CA ASP A 312 24.20 10.76 9.03
C ASP A 312 24.76 10.00 7.81
N PRO A 313 25.94 10.40 7.30
CA PRO A 313 26.51 9.81 6.09
C PRO A 313 26.89 8.34 6.22
N ASN A 314 27.00 7.80 7.44
CA ASN A 314 27.43 6.43 7.73
C ASN A 314 26.36 5.57 8.41
N GLU A 315 25.15 6.07 8.60
CA GLU A 315 24.05 5.32 9.20
C GLU A 315 23.25 4.52 8.16
N THR A 316 22.86 3.27 8.49
CA THR A 316 22.33 2.32 7.50
C THR A 316 20.98 1.65 7.85
N TRP A 317 20.41 1.86 9.04
CA TRP A 317 19.19 1.15 9.44
C TRP A 317 17.99 1.43 8.52
N LEU A 318 17.82 2.68 8.09
CA LEU A 318 16.66 3.10 7.30
C LEU A 318 16.61 2.46 5.91
N PRO A 319 17.66 2.54 5.06
CA PRO A 319 17.63 1.90 3.74
C PRO A 319 17.48 0.38 3.81
N LEU A 320 18.08 -0.27 4.83
CA LEU A 320 17.91 -1.70 5.05
C LEU A 320 16.48 -2.06 5.47
N LEU A 321 15.87 -1.23 6.31
CA LEU A 321 14.49 -1.42 6.74
C LEU A 321 13.50 -1.23 5.57
N GLU A 322 13.70 -0.20 4.75
CA GLU A 322 12.90 0.04 3.54
C GLU A 322 13.00 -1.14 2.58
N LYS A 323 14.22 -1.67 2.35
CA LYS A 323 14.44 -2.88 1.54
C LYS A 323 13.66 -4.08 2.07
N ALA A 324 13.71 -4.32 3.38
CA ALA A 324 12.96 -5.41 4.00
C ALA A 324 11.45 -5.22 3.86
N PHE A 325 10.96 -3.98 3.97
CA PHE A 325 9.56 -3.63 3.78
C PHE A 325 9.13 -3.81 2.30
N ALA A 326 9.97 -3.41 1.35
CA ALA A 326 9.77 -3.63 -0.09
C ALA A 326 9.70 -5.12 -0.42
N LYS A 327 10.60 -5.94 0.14
CA LYS A 327 10.58 -7.40 -0.02
C LYS A 327 9.26 -8.01 0.45
N VAL A 328 8.78 -7.64 1.64
CA VAL A 328 7.50 -8.14 2.19
C VAL A 328 6.30 -7.71 1.35
N HIS A 329 6.41 -6.56 0.69
CA HIS A 329 5.39 -6.01 -0.21
C HIS A 329 5.64 -6.35 -1.69
N GLY A 330 6.59 -7.23 -2.00
CA GLY A 330 6.86 -7.75 -3.35
C GLY A 330 7.93 -7.00 -4.15
N ASP A 331 7.98 -5.66 -4.08
CA ASP A 331 8.98 -4.79 -4.74
C ASP A 331 8.95 -3.36 -4.20
N TYR A 332 9.93 -2.54 -4.59
CA TYR A 332 9.98 -1.13 -4.22
C TYR A 332 8.78 -0.32 -4.77
N HIS A 333 8.31 -0.60 -6.00
CA HIS A 333 7.16 0.10 -6.58
C HIS A 333 5.82 -0.21 -5.88
N ALA A 334 5.72 -1.32 -5.15
CA ALA A 334 4.57 -1.62 -4.30
C ALA A 334 4.44 -0.65 -3.11
N LEU A 335 5.52 0.03 -2.73
CA LEU A 335 5.55 1.03 -1.65
C LEU A 335 5.01 2.40 -2.10
N ASP A 336 4.84 2.62 -3.41
CA ASP A 336 4.33 3.89 -3.93
C ASP A 336 2.87 4.13 -3.54
N GLY A 337 2.66 5.22 -2.78
CA GLY A 337 1.36 5.69 -2.34
C GLY A 337 0.75 4.83 -1.24
N GLY A 338 0.23 5.47 -0.21
CA GLY A 338 -0.40 4.76 0.91
C GLY A 338 -0.90 5.69 1.99
N TRP A 339 -1.29 5.08 3.11
CA TRP A 339 -1.86 5.77 4.26
C TRP A 339 -1.00 5.48 5.48
N SER A 340 -0.47 6.52 6.14
CA SER A 340 0.47 6.31 7.25
C SER A 340 -0.09 5.42 8.35
N GLY A 341 -1.41 5.47 8.60
CA GLY A 341 -2.07 4.55 9.50
C GLY A 341 -1.79 3.08 9.18
N THR A 342 -1.90 2.65 7.92
CA THR A 342 -1.65 1.25 7.55
C THR A 342 -0.17 0.87 7.71
N ALA A 343 0.76 1.80 7.50
CA ALA A 343 2.19 1.52 7.73
C ALA A 343 2.48 1.35 9.23
N VAL A 344 1.84 2.14 10.09
CA VAL A 344 1.97 1.94 11.54
C VAL A 344 1.40 0.58 11.94
N GLU A 345 0.25 0.16 11.38
CA GLU A 345 -0.28 -1.20 11.61
C GLU A 345 0.75 -2.27 11.22
N ASP A 346 1.37 -2.15 10.05
CA ASP A 346 2.36 -3.12 9.56
C ASP A 346 3.66 -3.14 10.40
N LEU A 347 4.04 -2.02 10.99
CA LEU A 347 5.25 -1.89 11.82
C LEU A 347 5.02 -2.30 13.28
N THR A 348 3.78 -2.22 13.78
CA THR A 348 3.48 -2.33 15.22
C THR A 348 2.44 -3.40 15.58
N GLY A 349 1.68 -3.91 14.63
CA GLY A 349 0.51 -4.75 14.88
C GLY A 349 -0.66 -4.01 15.55
N GLY A 350 -0.60 -2.68 15.64
CA GLY A 350 -1.67 -1.84 16.16
C GLY A 350 -2.90 -1.80 15.26
N VAL A 351 -3.94 -1.08 15.71
CA VAL A 351 -5.17 -0.83 14.94
C VAL A 351 -5.36 0.66 14.72
N ASN A 352 -5.37 1.07 13.47
CA ASN A 352 -5.48 2.47 13.07
C ASN A 352 -6.93 2.92 12.91
N THR A 353 -7.28 4.02 13.57
CA THR A 353 -8.55 4.73 13.40
C THR A 353 -8.32 6.07 12.71
N VAL A 354 -8.98 6.26 11.56
CA VAL A 354 -8.94 7.53 10.82
C VAL A 354 -9.94 8.52 11.41
N VAL A 355 -9.43 9.65 11.88
CA VAL A 355 -10.22 10.76 12.44
C VAL A 355 -10.11 11.97 11.53
N ALA A 356 -11.23 12.57 11.14
CA ALA A 356 -11.22 13.81 10.38
C ALA A 356 -10.99 15.01 11.31
N GLY A 357 -9.96 15.82 11.04
CA GLY A 357 -9.56 16.95 11.91
C GLY A 357 -10.71 17.92 12.18
N ASN A 358 -11.47 18.26 11.15
CA ASN A 358 -12.62 19.16 11.24
C ASN A 358 -13.91 18.54 11.82
N ARG A 359 -13.91 17.26 12.19
CA ARG A 359 -15.07 16.55 12.76
C ARG A 359 -14.78 15.90 14.12
N VAL A 360 -13.73 16.35 14.81
CA VAL A 360 -13.44 15.91 16.17
C VAL A 360 -14.52 16.44 17.12
N LEU A 361 -15.37 15.55 17.64
CA LEU A 361 -16.45 15.92 18.57
C LEU A 361 -15.91 16.37 19.94
N ARG A 362 -15.00 15.59 20.55
CA ARG A 362 -14.46 15.83 21.89
C ARG A 362 -12.97 16.16 21.83
N LYS A 363 -12.64 17.42 21.50
CA LYS A 363 -11.25 17.91 21.36
C LYS A 363 -10.39 17.67 22.60
N GLU A 364 -10.95 17.83 23.81
CA GLU A 364 -10.25 17.58 25.07
C GLU A 364 -9.91 16.11 25.33
N ARG A 365 -10.75 15.18 24.84
CA ARG A 365 -10.45 13.75 24.92
C ARG A 365 -9.25 13.44 24.02
N LEU A 366 -9.30 13.91 22.77
CA LEU A 366 -8.22 13.73 21.81
C LEU A 366 -6.90 14.32 22.35
N TRP A 367 -6.93 15.55 22.87
CA TRP A 367 -5.74 16.18 23.44
C TRP A 367 -5.10 15.37 24.56
N ARG A 368 -5.91 14.79 25.48
CA ARG A 368 -5.40 13.91 26.54
C ARG A 368 -4.78 12.62 26.01
N GLU A 369 -5.41 12.00 25.01
CA GLU A 369 -4.87 10.81 24.34
C GLU A 369 -3.52 11.12 23.66
N MET A 370 -3.41 12.30 23.03
CA MET A 370 -2.18 12.81 22.41
C MET A 370 -1.09 13.18 23.43
N LEU A 371 -1.42 13.73 24.59
CA LEU A 371 -0.43 14.00 25.64
C LEU A 371 0.11 12.70 26.26
N GLY A 372 -0.69 11.64 26.27
CA GLY A 372 -0.30 10.33 26.81
C GLY A 372 0.53 9.46 25.87
N SER A 373 0.73 9.84 24.60
CA SER A 373 1.42 8.99 23.61
C SER A 373 2.94 9.00 23.68
N ASP A 374 3.53 10.05 24.25
CA ASP A 374 4.98 10.30 24.17
C ASP A 374 5.82 9.29 24.99
N GLY A 375 5.21 8.60 25.97
CA GLY A 375 5.89 7.60 26.81
C GLY A 375 5.93 6.19 26.20
N GLU A 376 6.82 5.34 26.71
CA GLU A 376 6.89 3.91 26.33
C GLU A 376 5.60 3.15 26.70
N ASP A 377 4.88 3.59 27.72
CA ASP A 377 3.56 3.05 28.11
C ASP A 377 2.39 3.69 27.34
N GLY A 378 2.69 4.56 26.36
CA GLY A 378 1.68 5.26 25.58
C GLY A 378 0.85 4.30 24.74
N GLU A 379 -0.48 4.37 24.89
CA GLU A 379 -1.43 3.48 24.19
C GLU A 379 -1.59 3.80 22.69
N PHE A 380 -1.15 4.99 22.26
CA PHE A 380 -1.38 5.48 20.91
C PHE A 380 -0.13 6.05 20.27
N VAL A 381 -0.15 6.06 18.93
CA VAL A 381 0.73 6.86 18.09
C VAL A 381 -0.10 7.57 17.02
N PHE A 382 0.36 8.75 16.59
CA PHE A 382 -0.43 9.65 15.74
C PHE A 382 0.28 10.06 14.46
N GLY A 383 -0.34 9.78 13.32
CA GLY A 383 0.06 10.29 12.01
C GLY A 383 -0.91 11.35 11.50
N LEU A 384 -0.49 12.12 10.51
CA LEU A 384 -1.29 13.18 9.88
C LEU A 384 -1.22 13.10 8.35
N SER A 385 -2.27 13.56 7.68
CA SER A 385 -2.25 13.81 6.24
C SER A 385 -2.97 15.10 5.89
N ALA A 386 -2.31 15.93 5.09
CA ALA A 386 -2.82 17.21 4.66
C ALA A 386 -3.55 17.11 3.31
N GLY A 387 -4.68 17.80 3.22
CA GLY A 387 -5.35 18.11 1.97
C GLY A 387 -6.20 17.01 1.32
N GLY A 388 -7.12 17.44 0.45
CA GLY A 388 -7.76 16.64 -0.60
C GLY A 388 -7.51 17.20 -2.00
N PRO A 389 -7.96 16.53 -3.07
CA PRO A 389 -7.82 17.05 -4.43
C PRO A 389 -8.43 18.45 -4.62
N GLY A 390 -7.63 19.42 -5.10
CA GLY A 390 -8.11 20.77 -5.47
C GLY A 390 -8.15 21.79 -4.33
N GLU A 391 -7.60 21.43 -3.17
CA GLU A 391 -7.25 22.39 -2.11
C GLU A 391 -5.87 23.00 -2.46
N ASP A 392 -5.66 24.28 -2.19
CA ASP A 392 -4.36 24.97 -2.30
C ASP A 392 -4.15 25.72 -0.99
N HIS A 393 -3.11 25.35 -0.24
CA HIS A 393 -2.75 26.01 1.01
C HIS A 393 -1.44 26.76 0.84
N ASN A 394 -1.49 28.09 0.91
CA ASN A 394 -0.31 28.95 0.74
C ASN A 394 0.47 29.12 2.06
N ASN A 395 0.45 28.09 2.91
CA ASN A 395 0.97 28.11 4.29
C ASN A 395 2.17 27.16 4.51
N GLY A 396 2.73 26.65 3.41
CA GLY A 396 3.92 25.80 3.40
C GLY A 396 3.64 24.30 3.58
N ILE A 397 2.44 23.89 4.00
CA ILE A 397 2.07 22.47 4.12
C ILE A 397 1.86 21.85 2.74
N VAL A 398 2.49 20.69 2.51
CA VAL A 398 2.38 19.91 1.28
C VAL A 398 1.11 19.08 1.32
N LEU A 399 0.26 19.21 0.29
CA LEU A 399 -0.99 18.46 0.20
C LEU A 399 -0.79 17.07 -0.39
N ARG A 400 -1.71 16.16 -0.05
CA ARG A 400 -1.63 14.72 -0.40
C ARG A 400 -0.32 14.09 0.07
N HIS A 401 0.16 14.57 1.20
CA HIS A 401 1.41 14.14 1.81
C HIS A 401 1.16 13.72 3.26
N ALA A 402 2.05 12.87 3.76
CA ALA A 402 1.98 12.34 5.10
C ALA A 402 2.95 13.07 6.03
N TYR A 403 2.52 13.28 7.27
CA TYR A 403 3.25 13.97 8.31
C TYR A 403 3.19 13.16 9.61
N SER A 404 4.17 13.39 10.48
CA SER A 404 4.33 12.66 11.75
C SER A 404 4.09 13.60 12.92
N ILE A 405 3.41 13.16 13.97
CA ILE A 405 3.42 13.88 15.25
C ILE A 405 4.59 13.32 16.07
N LEU A 406 5.54 14.19 16.41
CA LEU A 406 6.74 13.82 17.16
C LEU A 406 6.59 14.06 18.66
N LYS A 407 5.86 15.11 19.03
CA LYS A 407 5.69 15.53 20.43
C LYS A 407 4.46 16.39 20.59
N VAL A 408 3.82 16.29 21.74
CA VAL A 408 2.68 17.13 22.11
C VAL A 408 2.98 17.81 23.45
N ALA A 409 2.72 19.11 23.55
CA ALA A 409 3.07 19.87 24.75
C ALA A 409 1.96 20.85 25.14
N GLU A 410 1.59 20.83 26.42
CA GLU A 410 0.85 21.91 27.07
C GLU A 410 1.83 22.71 27.93
N VAL A 411 2.04 23.98 27.58
CA VAL A 411 3.02 24.85 28.24
C VAL A 411 2.41 26.20 28.55
N GLU A 412 2.72 26.76 29.71
CA GLU A 412 2.35 28.15 30.04
C GLU A 412 3.30 29.14 29.35
N ASP A 413 2.76 30.21 28.79
CA ASP A 413 3.52 31.34 28.25
C ASP A 413 3.99 32.31 29.36
N GLU A 414 4.62 33.42 28.98
CA GLU A 414 5.13 34.44 29.91
C GLU A 414 4.01 35.14 30.70
N ASP A 415 2.78 35.15 30.17
CA ASP A 415 1.59 35.76 30.77
C ASP A 415 0.80 34.74 31.63
N GLY A 416 1.26 33.49 31.71
CA GLY A 416 0.60 32.40 32.45
C GLY A 416 -0.56 31.73 31.69
N ASN A 417 -0.75 32.03 30.41
CA ASN A 417 -1.76 31.36 29.60
C ASN A 417 -1.25 30.00 29.14
N LYS A 418 -2.13 29.00 29.18
CA LYS A 418 -1.83 27.66 28.67
C LYS A 418 -1.89 27.64 27.15
N VAL A 419 -0.77 27.27 26.54
CA VAL A 419 -0.62 27.09 25.09
C VAL A 419 -0.45 25.61 24.77
N ARG A 420 -1.25 25.13 23.81
CA ARG A 420 -1.25 23.74 23.34
C ARG A 420 -0.60 23.64 21.98
N LEU A 421 0.56 23.00 21.93
CA LEU A 421 1.40 22.93 20.74
C LEU A 421 1.69 21.47 20.35
N VAL A 422 1.80 21.25 19.05
CA VAL A 422 2.12 19.96 18.46
C VAL A 422 3.37 20.13 17.60
N LYS A 423 4.37 19.27 17.82
CA LYS A 423 5.59 19.19 17.02
C LYS A 423 5.37 18.18 15.90
N ILE A 424 5.46 18.64 14.67
CA ILE A 424 5.15 17.87 13.47
C ILE A 424 6.41 17.75 12.61
N ARG A 425 6.53 16.64 11.89
CA ARG A 425 7.62 16.40 10.94
C ARG A 425 7.11 16.04 9.56
N ASN A 426 7.69 16.69 8.55
CA ASN A 426 7.67 16.27 7.16
C ASN A 426 8.79 15.23 6.88
N PRO A 427 8.47 14.03 6.35
CA PRO A 427 9.47 13.01 6.03
C PRO A 427 10.47 13.38 4.92
N TRP A 428 10.27 14.50 4.19
CA TRP A 428 11.30 15.01 3.27
C TRP A 428 12.58 15.44 4.00
N GLY A 429 12.47 15.85 5.28
CA GLY A 429 13.60 16.33 6.07
C GLY A 429 14.16 17.68 5.62
N GLN A 430 13.45 18.40 4.73
CA GLN A 430 13.81 19.73 4.23
C GLN A 430 12.63 20.38 3.49
N LYS A 431 12.71 21.70 3.29
CA LYS A 431 11.88 22.46 2.36
C LYS A 431 12.26 22.17 0.90
N SER A 432 11.27 22.31 0.03
CA SER A 432 11.41 22.36 -1.42
C SER A 432 11.87 23.74 -1.89
N GLU A 433 12.31 23.84 -3.15
CA GLU A 433 12.74 25.11 -3.76
C GLU A 433 11.66 26.20 -3.71
N ASP A 434 10.38 25.81 -3.77
CA ASP A 434 9.22 26.71 -3.69
C ASP A 434 8.86 27.09 -2.24
N GLY A 435 9.66 26.67 -1.25
CA GLY A 435 9.47 26.95 0.18
C GLY A 435 8.42 26.07 0.86
N HIS A 436 7.81 25.11 0.15
CA HIS A 436 6.91 24.14 0.78
C HIS A 436 7.69 23.08 1.55
N GLY A 437 7.12 22.57 2.63
CA GLY A 437 7.68 21.46 3.40
C GLY A 437 7.55 21.68 4.90
N GLU A 438 7.51 22.95 5.32
CA GLU A 438 7.36 23.38 6.71
C GLU A 438 6.21 24.39 6.84
N TRP A 439 5.70 24.54 8.06
CA TRP A 439 4.63 25.48 8.36
C TRP A 439 5.10 26.94 8.31
N HIS A 440 4.30 27.84 7.74
CA HIS A 440 4.60 29.29 7.67
C HIS A 440 3.78 30.15 8.64
N GLY A 441 2.85 29.56 9.38
CA GLY A 441 1.96 30.30 10.29
C GLY A 441 2.53 30.50 11.70
N PRO A 442 1.68 30.76 12.70
CA PRO A 442 2.08 30.84 14.11
C PRO A 442 2.88 29.63 14.57
N TRP A 443 3.98 29.86 15.31
CA TRP A 443 4.91 28.84 15.82
C TRP A 443 5.79 28.14 14.78
N SER A 444 5.75 28.57 13.51
CA SER A 444 6.81 28.26 12.55
C SER A 444 8.18 28.77 13.00
N ASP A 445 9.26 28.27 12.41
CA ASP A 445 10.63 28.65 12.78
C ASP A 445 10.90 30.16 12.65
N GLY A 446 10.26 30.84 11.69
CA GLY A 446 10.36 32.31 11.53
C GLY A 446 9.35 33.12 12.37
N SER A 447 8.59 32.47 13.25
CA SER A 447 7.43 33.06 13.90
C SER A 447 7.80 33.98 15.07
N LYS A 448 7.15 35.14 15.16
CA LYS A 448 7.32 36.11 16.27
C LYS A 448 6.84 35.59 17.62
N GLN A 449 6.10 34.48 17.64
CA GLN A 449 5.58 33.81 18.82
C GLN A 449 6.69 33.17 19.67
N TRP A 450 7.87 32.92 19.07
CA TRP A 450 9.02 32.38 19.78
C TRP A 450 9.69 33.42 20.67
N THR A 451 9.37 33.37 21.96
CA THR A 451 10.11 34.14 22.99
C THR A 451 11.27 33.31 23.56
N PRO A 452 12.30 33.95 24.16
CA PRO A 452 13.38 33.22 24.83
C PRO A 452 12.88 32.25 25.92
N HIS A 453 11.77 32.56 26.59
CA HIS A 453 11.14 31.65 27.54
C HIS A 453 10.64 30.37 26.85
N MET A 454 9.86 30.52 25.78
CA MET A 454 9.26 29.41 25.04
C MET A 454 10.31 28.52 24.36
N ILE A 455 11.34 29.13 23.78
CA ILE A 455 12.46 28.38 23.15
C ILE A 455 13.13 27.45 24.16
N ARG A 456 13.45 27.96 25.37
CA ARG A 456 14.06 27.14 26.43
C ARG A 456 13.11 26.04 26.93
N LYS A 457 11.83 26.36 27.09
CA LYS A 457 10.83 25.42 27.64
C LYS A 457 10.55 24.26 26.69
N LEU A 458 10.45 24.53 25.39
CA LEU A 458 10.16 23.53 24.36
C LEU A 458 11.43 22.92 23.75
N GLN A 459 12.61 23.46 24.10
CA GLN A 459 13.91 23.08 23.55
C GLN A 459 13.88 23.08 22.01
N HIS A 460 13.26 24.11 21.44
CA HIS A 460 13.13 24.25 19.99
C HIS A 460 14.48 24.63 19.37
N GLN A 461 14.79 23.99 18.24
CA GLN A 461 15.93 24.30 17.40
C GLN A 461 15.37 24.76 16.06
N PHE A 462 15.92 25.86 15.55
CA PHE A 462 15.54 26.41 14.26
C PHE A 462 16.35 25.71 13.15
N GLY A 463 15.70 25.36 12.05
CA GLY A 463 16.37 24.63 10.98
C GLY A 463 15.57 24.55 9.69
N ASP A 464 16.18 23.94 8.69
CA ASP A 464 15.47 23.39 7.53
C ASP A 464 15.61 21.86 7.60
N ASP A 465 14.84 21.27 8.52
CA ASP A 465 14.90 19.85 8.88
C ASP A 465 13.52 19.17 8.73
N GLY A 466 12.54 19.89 8.20
CA GLY A 466 11.16 19.44 8.05
C GLY A 466 10.38 19.37 9.37
N ILE A 467 10.94 19.84 10.49
CA ILE A 467 10.30 19.84 11.80
C ILE A 467 9.76 21.24 12.10
N PHE A 468 8.52 21.33 12.57
CA PHE A 468 7.93 22.60 12.99
C PHE A 468 6.93 22.41 14.11
N TRP A 469 6.64 23.49 14.83
CA TRP A 469 5.54 23.53 15.79
C TRP A 469 4.33 24.24 15.20
N MET A 470 3.14 23.85 15.66
CA MET A 470 1.90 24.58 15.41
C MET A 470 0.94 24.42 16.58
N SER A 471 -0.08 25.29 16.63
CA SER A 471 -1.13 25.15 17.64
C SER A 471 -2.00 23.91 17.37
N PHE A 472 -2.57 23.35 18.43
CA PHE A 472 -3.52 22.24 18.29
C PHE A 472 -4.74 22.60 17.42
N SER A 473 -5.18 23.87 17.45
CA SER A 473 -6.27 24.33 16.59
C SER A 473 -5.84 24.35 15.12
N ASP A 474 -4.68 24.94 14.83
CA ASP A 474 -4.15 24.99 13.46
C ASP A 474 -3.95 23.58 12.90
N MET A 475 -3.52 22.62 13.73
CA MET A 475 -3.40 21.23 13.30
C MET A 475 -4.74 20.67 12.81
N LEU A 476 -5.83 20.87 13.57
CA LEU A 476 -7.16 20.37 13.19
C LEU A 476 -7.73 21.06 11.94
N ASP A 477 -7.35 22.30 11.69
CA ASP A 477 -7.82 23.09 10.55
C ASP A 477 -7.03 22.80 9.27
N ASN A 478 -5.74 22.45 9.39
CA ASN A 478 -4.84 22.24 8.25
C ASN A 478 -4.68 20.75 7.85
N PHE A 479 -4.83 19.82 8.80
CA PHE A 479 -4.74 18.38 8.54
C PHE A 479 -6.12 17.75 8.45
N LYS A 480 -6.41 17.21 7.27
CA LYS A 480 -7.73 16.64 6.95
C LYS A 480 -7.95 15.32 7.68
N TRP A 481 -6.92 14.46 7.67
CA TRP A 481 -6.95 13.13 8.25
C TRP A 481 -5.88 13.00 9.30
N MET A 482 -6.27 12.45 10.45
CA MET A 482 -5.38 12.04 11.53
C MET A 482 -5.52 10.53 11.70
N TYR A 483 -4.38 9.85 11.79
CA TYR A 483 -4.26 8.41 11.97
C TYR A 483 -3.96 8.16 13.43
N ARG A 484 -4.97 7.75 14.21
CA ARG A 484 -4.83 7.40 15.62
C ARG A 484 -4.71 5.90 15.73
N THR A 485 -3.50 5.40 15.94
CA THR A 485 -3.25 3.95 16.03
C THR A 485 -3.14 3.51 17.47
N ARG A 486 -4.00 2.58 17.89
CA ARG A 486 -3.91 1.93 19.19
C ARG A 486 -2.88 0.81 19.14
N LEU A 487 -1.99 0.79 20.13
CA LEU A 487 -1.00 -0.25 20.31
C LEU A 487 -1.51 -1.34 21.25
N PHE A 488 -1.04 -2.56 21.03
CA PHE A 488 -1.41 -3.73 21.84
C PHE A 488 -0.17 -4.34 22.50
N ASP A 489 -0.36 -4.82 23.72
CA ASP A 489 0.68 -5.45 24.54
C ASP A 489 0.14 -6.77 25.14
N GLU A 490 0.87 -7.32 26.11
CA GLU A 490 0.53 -8.57 26.78
C GLU A 490 -0.81 -8.54 27.53
N ARG A 491 -1.43 -7.37 27.74
CA ARG A 491 -2.76 -7.26 28.37
C ARG A 491 -3.89 -7.60 27.40
N TRP A 492 -3.60 -7.64 26.10
CA TRP A 492 -4.61 -7.85 25.06
C TRP A 492 -4.64 -9.31 24.57
N THR A 493 -5.85 -9.78 24.31
CA THR A 493 -6.11 -11.06 23.66
C THR A 493 -6.66 -10.80 22.25
N VAL A 494 -6.07 -11.47 21.26
CA VAL A 494 -6.48 -11.37 19.85
C VAL A 494 -7.09 -12.69 19.41
N ALA A 495 -8.23 -12.60 18.73
CA ALA A 495 -8.84 -13.68 17.99
C ALA A 495 -9.11 -13.20 16.56
N GLN A 496 -8.78 -14.03 15.57
CA GLN A 496 -8.91 -13.70 14.15
C GLN A 496 -9.59 -14.85 13.41
N GLN A 497 -10.46 -14.51 12.47
CA GLN A 497 -11.12 -15.48 11.62
C GLN A 497 -11.26 -14.94 10.20
N TRP A 498 -10.82 -15.73 9.23
CA TRP A 498 -11.00 -15.42 7.81
C TRP A 498 -12.33 -15.96 7.28
N THR A 499 -12.88 -15.29 6.28
CA THR A 499 -14.05 -15.78 5.55
C THR A 499 -14.04 -15.29 4.11
N SER A 500 -14.58 -16.13 3.23
CA SER A 500 -14.96 -15.75 1.86
C SER A 500 -16.46 -15.47 1.79
N VAL A 501 -16.85 -14.44 1.02
CA VAL A 501 -18.24 -14.02 0.84
C VAL A 501 -18.50 -13.55 -0.59
N SER A 502 -19.67 -13.91 -1.14
CA SER A 502 -20.11 -13.40 -2.44
C SER A 502 -20.74 -12.01 -2.27
N ILE A 503 -20.29 -11.03 -3.06
CA ILE A 503 -20.79 -9.66 -3.00
C ILE A 503 -21.90 -9.44 -4.03
N SER A 504 -23.09 -9.08 -3.55
CA SER A 504 -24.22 -8.70 -4.43
C SER A 504 -24.06 -7.28 -4.94
N TRP A 505 -24.56 -7.01 -6.14
CA TRP A 505 -24.70 -5.64 -6.66
C TRP A 505 -25.68 -4.80 -5.82
N LEU A 506 -26.69 -5.44 -5.23
CA LEU A 506 -27.62 -4.78 -4.33
C LEU A 506 -26.98 -4.60 -2.96
N THR A 507 -26.87 -3.35 -2.51
CA THR A 507 -26.22 -3.03 -1.24
C THR A 507 -27.07 -3.47 -0.06
N GLY A 508 -26.51 -4.33 0.81
CA GLY A 508 -27.16 -4.79 2.04
C GLY A 508 -26.18 -5.41 3.02
N TYR A 509 -26.64 -5.65 4.23
CA TYR A 509 -25.90 -6.44 5.22
C TYR A 509 -25.86 -7.91 4.78
N LEU A 510 -24.71 -8.56 4.99
CA LEU A 510 -24.54 -9.96 4.66
C LEU A 510 -25.41 -10.83 5.58
N LYS A 511 -25.86 -11.97 5.06
CA LYS A 511 -26.49 -13.01 5.90
C LYS A 511 -25.47 -13.67 6.84
N LYS A 512 -24.20 -13.70 6.43
CA LYS A 512 -23.08 -14.19 7.23
C LYS A 512 -22.76 -13.13 8.29
N LYS A 513 -22.67 -13.56 9.55
CA LYS A 513 -22.38 -12.73 10.71
C LYS A 513 -21.32 -13.42 11.57
N PHE A 514 -20.60 -12.65 12.35
CA PHE A 514 -19.72 -13.14 13.40
C PHE A 514 -20.42 -12.95 14.74
N ILE A 515 -20.19 -13.89 15.66
CA ILE A 515 -20.74 -13.84 17.01
C ILE A 515 -19.57 -13.68 17.96
N ILE A 516 -19.65 -12.68 18.83
CA ILE A 516 -18.66 -12.41 19.87
C ILE A 516 -19.34 -12.64 21.21
N GLU A 517 -18.76 -13.49 22.04
CA GLU A 517 -19.16 -13.69 23.42
C GLU A 517 -18.18 -12.94 24.32
N VAL A 518 -18.69 -11.96 25.06
CA VAL A 518 -17.94 -11.20 26.05
C VAL A 518 -18.26 -11.79 27.42
N LYS A 519 -17.23 -12.27 28.12
CA LYS A 519 -17.39 -12.92 29.43
C LYS A 519 -17.26 -11.95 30.60
N GLU A 520 -16.42 -10.94 30.42
CA GLU A 520 -16.11 -9.91 31.41
C GLU A 520 -16.21 -8.55 30.72
N GLU A 521 -16.70 -7.55 31.46
CA GLU A 521 -16.80 -6.18 30.97
C GLU A 521 -15.41 -5.65 30.57
N GLY A 522 -15.31 -4.98 29.42
CA GLY A 522 -14.05 -4.36 29.04
C GLY A 522 -14.05 -3.73 27.66
N MET A 523 -12.91 -3.11 27.33
CA MET A 523 -12.66 -2.53 26.01
C MET A 523 -12.45 -3.62 24.97
N VAL A 524 -13.26 -3.59 23.91
CA VAL A 524 -13.16 -4.50 22.76
C VAL A 524 -12.87 -3.69 21.50
N VAL A 525 -11.87 -4.14 20.74
CA VAL A 525 -11.53 -3.60 19.43
C VAL A 525 -11.95 -4.59 18.36
N ILE A 526 -12.91 -4.21 17.52
CA ILE A 526 -13.42 -5.05 16.44
C ILE A 526 -12.92 -4.49 15.11
N VAL A 527 -12.21 -5.33 14.35
CA VAL A 527 -11.64 -4.95 13.05
C VAL A 527 -12.25 -5.83 11.96
N LEU A 528 -12.74 -5.20 10.91
CA LEU A 528 -13.06 -5.87 9.66
C LEU A 528 -12.01 -5.44 8.62
N SER A 529 -11.19 -6.39 8.18
CA SER A 529 -10.12 -6.15 7.21
C SER A 529 -10.28 -7.02 5.96
N GLN A 530 -9.65 -6.59 4.89
CA GLN A 530 -9.37 -7.38 3.69
C GLN A 530 -7.86 -7.58 3.54
N LEU A 531 -7.46 -8.53 2.70
CA LEU A 531 -6.05 -8.79 2.40
C LEU A 531 -5.33 -7.53 1.91
N ASP A 532 -4.08 -7.37 2.31
CA ASP A 532 -3.21 -6.35 1.75
C ASP A 532 -2.90 -6.67 0.29
N GLU A 533 -3.31 -5.77 -0.62
CA GLU A 533 -3.14 -5.96 -2.05
C GLU A 533 -1.74 -5.61 -2.55
N ARG A 534 -0.88 -4.98 -1.74
CA ARG A 534 0.43 -4.45 -2.17
C ARG A 534 1.37 -5.53 -2.69
N TYR A 535 1.46 -6.67 -2.00
CA TYR A 535 2.35 -7.76 -2.39
C TYR A 535 1.88 -8.58 -3.60
N PHE A 536 0.73 -8.20 -4.17
CA PHE A 536 0.24 -8.68 -5.46
C PHE A 536 -0.50 -7.56 -6.22
N LYS A 537 0.01 -6.32 -6.16
CA LYS A 537 -0.64 -5.08 -6.64
C LYS A 537 -1.23 -5.19 -8.05
N ASP A 538 -0.53 -5.88 -8.94
CA ASP A 538 -0.93 -6.08 -10.34
C ASP A 538 -2.04 -7.13 -10.54
N LEU A 539 -2.29 -7.98 -9.54
CA LEU A 539 -3.29 -9.05 -9.56
C LEU A 539 -4.57 -8.72 -8.78
N LYS A 540 -4.71 -7.48 -8.28
CA LYS A 540 -5.92 -7.05 -7.53
C LYS A 540 -7.21 -7.10 -8.35
N GLY A 541 -7.10 -6.93 -9.68
CA GLY A 541 -8.21 -6.95 -10.62
C GLY A 541 -8.99 -5.63 -10.75
N GLN A 542 -10.23 -5.73 -11.23
CA GLN A 542 -11.07 -4.57 -11.61
C GLN A 542 -11.99 -4.05 -10.50
N TYR A 543 -12.03 -4.73 -9.36
CA TYR A 543 -13.01 -4.46 -8.31
C TYR A 543 -12.32 -3.92 -7.07
N GLU A 544 -12.89 -2.86 -6.54
CA GLU A 544 -12.46 -2.25 -5.30
C GLU A 544 -13.60 -2.34 -4.29
N PHE A 545 -13.28 -2.79 -3.09
CA PHE A 545 -14.26 -3.12 -2.06
C PHE A 545 -14.20 -2.08 -0.93
N VAL A 546 -15.36 -1.73 -0.41
CA VAL A 546 -15.50 -0.81 0.72
C VAL A 546 -16.25 -1.53 1.83
N LEU A 547 -15.60 -1.59 2.99
CA LEU A 547 -16.04 -2.33 4.17
C LEU A 547 -16.94 -1.46 5.05
N HIS A 548 -17.97 -2.08 5.61
CA HIS A 548 -18.86 -1.54 6.65
C HIS A 548 -19.25 -2.70 7.57
N PHE A 549 -19.61 -2.42 8.82
CA PHE A 549 -20.27 -3.43 9.65
C PHE A 549 -21.22 -2.79 10.66
N LEU A 550 -22.15 -3.61 11.15
CA LEU A 550 -23.06 -3.29 12.24
C LEU A 550 -22.72 -4.18 13.43
N LEU A 551 -22.47 -3.57 14.59
CA LEU A 551 -22.44 -4.25 15.88
C LEU A 551 -23.77 -4.06 16.58
N LYS A 552 -24.34 -5.16 17.07
CA LYS A 552 -25.56 -5.15 17.87
C LYS A 552 -25.53 -6.28 18.89
N THR A 553 -26.36 -6.19 19.92
CA THR A 553 -26.64 -7.31 20.84
C THR A 553 -27.32 -8.46 20.10
N ALA A 554 -27.09 -9.70 20.55
CA ALA A 554 -27.73 -10.88 19.96
C ALA A 554 -29.18 -11.07 20.43
N ASP A 555 -29.46 -10.77 21.70
CA ASP A 555 -30.73 -11.09 22.36
C ASP A 555 -31.89 -10.21 21.87
N ASP A 556 -31.76 -8.90 21.99
CA ASP A 556 -32.79 -7.91 21.62
C ASP A 556 -32.52 -7.22 20.27
N LYS A 557 -31.38 -7.52 19.63
CA LYS A 557 -30.95 -6.96 18.34
C LYS A 557 -30.78 -5.44 18.37
N THR A 558 -30.53 -4.86 19.53
CA THR A 558 -30.28 -3.43 19.72
C THR A 558 -28.96 -3.03 19.08
N PRO A 559 -28.95 -2.07 18.13
CA PRO A 559 -27.73 -1.63 17.46
C PRO A 559 -26.85 -0.83 18.43
N ILE A 560 -25.58 -1.20 18.52
CA ILE A 560 -24.58 -0.52 19.36
C ILE A 560 -23.82 0.49 18.52
N CYS A 561 -23.26 0.07 17.39
CA CYS A 561 -22.57 0.98 16.48
C CYS A 561 -22.65 0.51 15.02
N SER A 562 -22.71 1.50 14.11
CA SER A 562 -22.61 1.27 12.67
C SER A 562 -21.30 1.86 12.19
N VAL A 563 -20.38 0.99 11.79
CA VAL A 563 -19.02 1.37 11.40
C VAL A 563 -18.97 1.57 9.90
N ARG A 564 -18.40 2.71 9.51
CA ARG A 564 -18.22 3.15 8.12
C ARG A 564 -16.84 3.80 8.00
N PRO A 565 -16.21 3.71 6.83
CA PRO A 565 -14.90 4.33 6.65
C PRO A 565 -15.03 5.86 6.68
N ALA A 566 -14.00 6.53 7.22
CA ALA A 566 -13.95 7.99 7.25
C ALA A 566 -13.93 8.59 5.83
N HIS A 567 -13.35 7.86 4.88
CA HIS A 567 -13.37 8.16 3.45
C HIS A 567 -13.26 6.88 2.61
N LYS A 568 -13.64 6.95 1.33
CA LYS A 568 -13.69 5.78 0.42
C LYS A 568 -12.36 5.35 -0.19
N TRP A 569 -11.23 5.91 0.26
CA TRP A 569 -9.92 5.70 -0.37
C TRP A 569 -8.98 4.84 0.47
N ASP A 570 -9.13 4.85 1.80
CA ASP A 570 -8.55 3.84 2.67
C ASP A 570 -9.60 2.72 2.81
N ARG A 571 -9.21 1.52 2.37
CA ARG A 571 -10.12 0.39 2.15
C ARG A 571 -9.64 -0.88 2.82
N ARG A 572 -8.43 -0.88 3.40
CA ARG A 572 -7.80 -2.08 3.94
C ARG A 572 -8.54 -2.60 5.16
N SER A 573 -8.93 -1.70 6.06
CA SER A 573 -9.62 -2.06 7.30
C SER A 573 -10.60 -0.97 7.72
N ILE A 574 -11.58 -1.37 8.53
CA ILE A 574 -12.37 -0.48 9.37
C ILE A 574 -12.46 -1.10 10.76
N ASN A 575 -12.61 -0.27 11.78
CA ASN A 575 -12.69 -0.76 13.14
C ASN A 575 -13.65 0.06 14.01
N CYS A 576 -13.96 -0.47 15.19
CA CYS A 576 -14.45 0.31 16.30
C CYS A 576 -13.82 -0.13 17.62
N GLU A 577 -13.67 0.84 18.53
CA GLU A 577 -13.33 0.63 19.93
C GLU A 577 -14.59 0.89 20.77
N VAL A 578 -15.00 -0.09 21.58
CA VAL A 578 -16.22 0.00 22.39
C VAL A 578 -16.07 -0.79 23.69
N GLU A 579 -16.57 -0.23 24.79
CA GLU A 579 -16.73 -0.97 26.05
C GLU A 579 -17.99 -1.83 25.97
N LEU A 580 -17.83 -3.13 26.19
CA LEU A 580 -18.92 -4.10 26.15
C LEU A 580 -19.05 -4.77 27.51
N GLU A 581 -20.30 -4.91 27.95
CA GLU A 581 -20.71 -5.70 29.10
C GLU A 581 -20.67 -7.20 28.79
N PRO A 582 -20.71 -8.08 29.80
CA PRO A 582 -20.88 -9.50 29.58
C PRO A 582 -22.15 -9.80 28.77
N GLY A 583 -22.01 -10.52 27.66
CA GLY A 583 -23.12 -10.77 26.74
C GLY A 583 -22.69 -11.31 25.38
N THR A 584 -23.68 -11.55 24.52
CA THR A 584 -23.46 -12.03 23.15
C THR A 584 -23.79 -10.93 22.15
N TYR A 585 -22.88 -10.72 21.20
CA TYR A 585 -22.97 -9.66 20.21
C TYR A 585 -22.85 -10.21 18.79
N GLU A 586 -23.57 -9.61 17.84
CA GLU A 586 -23.50 -9.92 16.42
C GLU A 586 -22.75 -8.81 15.66
N VAL A 587 -21.72 -9.19 14.93
CA VAL A 587 -21.04 -8.34 13.95
C VAL A 587 -21.51 -8.74 12.55
N ILE A 588 -22.19 -7.82 11.88
CA ILE A 588 -22.79 -8.07 10.57
C ILE A 588 -22.09 -7.20 9.51
N PRO A 589 -21.24 -7.78 8.66
CA PRO A 589 -20.58 -7.05 7.60
C PRO A 589 -21.56 -6.55 6.54
N LYS A 590 -21.21 -5.43 5.90
CA LYS A 590 -21.80 -4.90 4.67
C LYS A 590 -20.66 -4.47 3.77
N ILE A 591 -20.54 -5.09 2.60
CA ILE A 591 -19.46 -4.82 1.66
C ILE A 591 -20.09 -4.27 0.37
N THR A 592 -19.52 -3.19 -0.14
CA THR A 592 -19.90 -2.62 -1.45
C THR A 592 -18.73 -2.74 -2.40
N ALA A 593 -18.99 -3.11 -3.65
CA ALA A 593 -17.97 -3.24 -4.69
C ALA A 593 -18.17 -2.21 -5.79
N GLU A 594 -17.10 -1.55 -6.22
CA GLU A 594 -17.08 -0.67 -7.38
C GLU A 594 -16.18 -1.28 -8.46
N ARG A 595 -16.68 -1.37 -9.70
CA ARG A 595 -15.93 -1.90 -10.83
C ARG A 595 -15.31 -0.78 -11.65
N TYR A 596 -14.01 -0.87 -11.90
CA TYR A 596 -13.26 0.03 -12.74
C TYR A 596 -12.87 -0.67 -14.05
N TYR A 597 -13.67 -0.44 -15.10
CA TYR A 597 -13.56 -1.14 -16.40
C TYR A 597 -12.24 -0.89 -17.14
N TRP A 598 -11.54 0.19 -16.83
CA TRP A 598 -10.25 0.54 -17.44
C TRP A 598 -9.07 -0.21 -16.81
N LEU A 599 -9.24 -0.83 -15.63
CA LEU A 599 -8.21 -1.69 -15.07
C LEU A 599 -8.19 -3.02 -15.84
N PRO A 600 -7.02 -3.64 -16.05
CA PRO A 600 -6.94 -4.96 -16.65
C PRO A 600 -7.60 -6.02 -15.74
N THR A 601 -8.14 -7.08 -16.36
CA THR A 601 -8.60 -8.24 -15.60
C THR A 601 -7.40 -9.05 -15.10
N VAL A 602 -7.54 -9.75 -13.98
CA VAL A 602 -6.50 -10.64 -13.46
C VAL A 602 -6.08 -11.66 -14.53
N GLN A 603 -7.03 -12.22 -15.27
CA GLN A 603 -6.74 -13.12 -16.40
C GLN A 603 -5.85 -12.48 -17.47
N LYS A 604 -6.08 -11.20 -17.82
CA LYS A 604 -5.23 -10.49 -18.78
C LYS A 604 -3.82 -10.32 -18.21
N MET A 605 -3.72 -9.94 -16.94
CA MET A 605 -2.43 -9.75 -16.26
C MET A 605 -1.63 -11.05 -16.17
N VAL A 606 -2.27 -12.17 -15.83
CA VAL A 606 -1.62 -13.49 -15.77
C VAL A 606 -1.09 -13.90 -17.13
N LYS A 607 -1.87 -13.73 -18.21
CA LYS A 607 -1.41 -14.04 -19.58
C LYS A 607 -0.21 -13.19 -19.98
N MET A 608 -0.31 -11.87 -19.81
CA MET A 608 0.78 -10.95 -20.14
C MET A 608 2.03 -11.25 -19.31
N GLY A 609 1.87 -11.50 -18.00
CA GLY A 609 2.96 -11.86 -17.11
C GLY A 609 3.62 -13.18 -17.47
N ALA A 610 2.86 -14.20 -17.88
CA ALA A 610 3.41 -15.49 -18.28
C ALA A 610 4.34 -15.37 -19.50
N ASP A 611 3.98 -14.51 -20.44
CA ASP A 611 4.75 -14.29 -21.67
C ASP A 611 5.94 -13.33 -21.45
N SER A 612 5.76 -12.27 -20.66
CA SER A 612 6.73 -11.18 -20.56
C SER A 612 7.65 -11.25 -19.32
N ASN A 613 7.17 -11.79 -18.21
CA ASN A 613 7.91 -11.87 -16.94
C ASN A 613 7.42 -13.05 -16.07
N PRO A 614 7.69 -14.31 -16.49
CA PRO A 614 7.20 -15.49 -15.79
C PRO A 614 7.80 -15.64 -14.39
N GLN A 615 9.00 -15.10 -14.14
CA GLN A 615 9.63 -15.16 -12.82
C GLN A 615 8.87 -14.31 -11.80
N LYS A 616 8.59 -13.04 -12.11
CA LYS A 616 7.79 -12.18 -11.24
C LYS A 616 6.37 -12.72 -11.07
N LEU A 617 5.76 -13.27 -12.13
CA LEU A 617 4.44 -13.89 -12.03
C LEU A 617 4.42 -15.04 -11.02
N ARG A 618 5.44 -15.92 -11.02
CA ARG A 618 5.55 -16.99 -10.02
C ARG A 618 5.63 -16.43 -8.61
N GLN A 619 6.45 -15.40 -8.40
CA GLN A 619 6.61 -14.76 -7.09
C GLN A 619 5.28 -14.18 -6.57
N ILE A 620 4.68 -13.24 -7.30
CA ILE A 620 3.48 -12.54 -6.81
C ILE A 620 2.22 -13.40 -6.90
N GLY A 621 2.14 -14.32 -7.86
CA GLY A 621 1.03 -15.26 -8.01
C GLY A 621 0.99 -16.26 -6.86
N LEU A 622 2.14 -16.77 -6.42
CA LEU A 622 2.19 -17.67 -5.26
C LEU A 622 1.77 -16.92 -3.99
N GLN A 623 2.22 -15.68 -3.80
CA GLN A 623 1.79 -14.89 -2.66
C GLN A 623 0.28 -14.59 -2.70
N TYR A 624 -0.28 -14.34 -3.89
CA TYR A 624 -1.73 -14.19 -4.07
C TYR A 624 -2.49 -15.43 -3.61
N ASP A 625 -2.04 -16.60 -4.03
CA ASP A 625 -2.70 -17.88 -3.74
C ASP A 625 -2.63 -18.22 -2.26
N LEU A 626 -1.45 -18.07 -1.63
CA LEU A 626 -1.28 -18.28 -0.18
C LEU A 626 -2.15 -17.32 0.64
N ALA A 627 -2.26 -16.06 0.21
CA ALA A 627 -3.08 -15.06 0.89
C ALA A 627 -4.57 -15.39 0.82
N HIS A 628 -5.08 -15.75 -0.35
CA HIS A 628 -6.49 -16.07 -0.52
C HIS A 628 -6.85 -17.43 0.12
N ALA A 629 -5.90 -18.37 0.23
CA ALA A 629 -6.10 -19.65 0.88
C ALA A 629 -6.46 -19.54 2.37
N LYS A 630 -6.08 -18.45 3.05
CA LYS A 630 -6.39 -18.21 4.48
C LYS A 630 -7.89 -18.29 4.79
N GLY A 631 -8.76 -17.97 3.84
CA GLY A 631 -10.22 -18.02 4.01
C GLY A 631 -10.88 -19.39 3.81
N GLY A 632 -10.10 -20.43 3.51
CA GLY A 632 -10.61 -21.73 3.07
C GLY A 632 -11.24 -21.59 1.68
N ILE A 633 -10.43 -21.64 0.63
CA ILE A 633 -10.93 -21.56 -0.75
C ILE A 633 -11.61 -22.89 -1.11
N VAL A 634 -12.76 -22.79 -1.77
CA VAL A 634 -13.34 -23.92 -2.52
C VAL A 634 -12.47 -24.10 -3.77
N ASP A 635 -11.81 -25.25 -3.93
CA ASP A 635 -11.06 -25.57 -5.15
C ASP A 635 -12.01 -25.56 -6.36
N GLU A 636 -12.14 -24.40 -7.01
CA GLU A 636 -13.00 -24.22 -8.17
C GLU A 636 -12.50 -25.03 -9.36
N ASP A 637 -11.19 -25.33 -9.43
CA ASP A 637 -10.60 -26.19 -10.46
C ASP A 637 -10.98 -27.66 -10.23
N GLU A 638 -11.00 -28.14 -8.98
CA GLU A 638 -11.58 -29.43 -8.63
C GLU A 638 -13.09 -29.47 -8.95
N ALA A 639 -13.83 -28.42 -8.63
CA ALA A 639 -15.25 -28.34 -8.98
C ALA A 639 -15.45 -28.37 -10.51
N LEU A 640 -14.60 -27.70 -11.28
CA LEU A 640 -14.64 -27.70 -12.75
C LEU A 640 -14.22 -29.05 -13.33
N ARG A 641 -13.20 -29.71 -12.75
CA ARG A 641 -12.77 -31.08 -13.11
C ARG A 641 -13.89 -32.08 -12.85
N LYS A 642 -14.48 -32.09 -11.65
CA LYS A 642 -15.64 -32.91 -11.29
C LYS A 642 -16.82 -32.64 -12.22
N LYS A 643 -17.07 -31.37 -12.57
CA LYS A 643 -18.12 -31.00 -13.53
C LYS A 643 -17.82 -31.53 -14.94
N LYS A 644 -16.59 -31.39 -15.45
CA LYS A 644 -16.18 -31.94 -16.75
C LYS A 644 -16.24 -33.47 -16.76
N GLU A 645 -15.86 -34.12 -15.67
CA GLU A 645 -15.99 -35.57 -15.50
C GLU A 645 -17.47 -35.99 -15.49
N LEU A 646 -18.34 -35.29 -14.76
CA LEU A 646 -19.78 -35.52 -14.77
C LEU A 646 -20.40 -35.28 -16.15
N GLU A 647 -20.02 -34.20 -16.86
CA GLU A 647 -20.47 -33.91 -18.22
C GLU A 647 -19.98 -34.96 -19.22
N SER A 648 -18.74 -35.44 -19.07
CA SER A 648 -18.18 -36.54 -19.85
C SER A 648 -18.91 -37.86 -19.58
N ILE A 649 -19.20 -38.18 -18.31
CA ILE A 649 -19.98 -39.35 -17.90
C ILE A 649 -21.42 -39.27 -18.43
N CYS A 650 -22.07 -38.10 -18.37
CA CYS A 650 -23.41 -37.90 -18.91
C CYS A 650 -23.44 -38.00 -20.45
N SER A 651 -22.41 -37.47 -21.12
CA SER A 651 -22.23 -37.59 -22.58
C SER A 651 -22.01 -39.05 -23.01
N LEU A 652 -21.20 -39.81 -22.26
CA LEU A 652 -20.96 -41.23 -22.50
C LEU A 652 -22.17 -42.13 -22.19
N ARG A 653 -23.09 -41.68 -21.31
CA ARG A 653 -24.32 -42.42 -20.93
C ARG A 653 -25.55 -42.04 -21.77
N GLY A 654 -25.43 -41.13 -22.74
CA GLY A 654 -26.54 -40.75 -23.63
C GLY A 654 -27.75 -40.13 -22.91
N ILE A 655 -27.56 -39.49 -21.77
CA ILE A 655 -28.65 -38.85 -21.03
C ILE A 655 -28.73 -37.39 -21.50
N GLU A 656 -29.61 -37.12 -22.47
CA GLU A 656 -30.00 -35.75 -22.80
C GLU A 656 -30.69 -35.12 -21.58
N ASN A 657 -30.09 -34.04 -21.07
CA ASN A 657 -30.65 -33.22 -20.00
C ASN A 657 -32.03 -32.67 -20.39
N SER A 658 -33.08 -33.38 -19.97
CA SER A 658 -34.37 -32.78 -19.64
C SER A 658 -34.45 -32.77 -18.12
N ILE A 659 -34.07 -31.64 -17.51
CA ILE A 659 -34.52 -31.07 -16.22
C ILE A 659 -33.45 -30.07 -15.77
N VAL A 660 -33.65 -28.79 -16.13
CA VAL A 660 -33.21 -27.64 -15.33
C VAL A 660 -34.36 -26.62 -15.39
N GLN A 661 -35.16 -26.58 -14.33
CA GLN A 661 -35.81 -25.36 -13.86
C GLN A 661 -35.18 -25.00 -12.52
#